data_AF-A0A5J4VIP1-F1
#
_entry.id   AF-A0A5J4VIP1-F1
#
_cell.length_a   1.000
_cell.length_b   1.000
_cell.length_c   1.000
_cell.angle_alpha   90.00
_cell.angle_beta   90.00
_cell.angle_gamma   90.00
#
_symmetry.space_group_name_H-M   'P 1'
#
loop_
_entity.id
_entity.type
_entity.pdbx_description
1 polymer ?
#
loop_
_entity_poly.entity_id
_entity_poly.type
_entity_poly.pdbx_seq_one_letter_code
_entity_poly.pdbx_strand_id
1 'polypeptide(L)'
;MQQSIKLKTFLQTVDQAKKKVIDFFNGSTSTQRNSIYYKFVIDDKVDAFGQVDLQIWEDYCKSKTELTLDCICNATSTTYPESQCQKDKLCKFDLRNQSANVCPCLSTGDPRANDTCPAYCVKGNVTENCVCDSNITGYSVGQCQNEKTCKFDLIHQSNATCPCLSTADPRANGTCPAYCVKGNLTSNCTCNSNLPNYSVGQCQIDKACKFDLIHQSNATCPCLSTADPRAGGACPGYCIRGYVTSDCTCDSNLPSYPVESCLKEKKCQFELINQNTSDCPCQATGDPRAGGACPAYCIKGSVTSECVCDYYIPGYTQTQCQTEKKCKFDLADQTNVTCPCLSTGDPRAGKGQCPAYCTSEDQPSQSCVCDANPSAQYPPSSCQSEKKCTESSNSTVPKDSCTCSRTNYPTGCKCPTDSSQLTGIPINQCECRSSADPRANGICPAYCIKGKVNASCECDTNSSSFPLSSCQTEKKCITDLINQNNTMCPCLSTGDPRAGQGQCPAYCVKGQATVNCTCNTNTPGYTVDQCQKEKLCFADLINQPNTTCQCLPTGDPRAGNGQCPAYCIKDQVNESCMCDTNIPGYTQAQCQIEYQCKYDLANQSNATCPCLSTGDHRAGYGQCPAYCTSKDQPNQSCKRNAMLVQVQQLQKIHAHVLNEIIQLVVDVHLRLHNQLEFQQINVNVDHLLIQELEVHVQHIREKACTINLINQSNITCPCLSTGDPRAGLGQCPAYCVKGYTNTTCACNIGSIYYPIAQCNLDKLCLVDLIHQSIINCPCLMKDDPRDESICKSSDSDPTDPIIPDPSEKDPETEQEQRSGSKQDDEKKTEKEESKTFNKIWIIFIVIGIFAVAAIVIINDLNSKLNKPEKQSASELLQKVIVEPPDKQYQSSLESINTGGIKEDESPKSENSNSSDELKNKDNQVKDIESSE
;
A
#
# COMPACT_ATOMS: atom_id res chain seq x y z
N MET A 1 14.68 161.49 -91.71
CA MET A 1 13.60 160.48 -91.60
C MET A 1 14.10 159.19 -92.25
N GLN A 2 13.42 158.62 -93.26
CA GLN A 2 13.66 157.32 -93.89
C GLN A 2 14.26 156.27 -92.94
N GLN A 3 13.40 155.84 -92.00
CA GLN A 3 13.50 154.58 -91.26
C GLN A 3 14.89 154.30 -90.66
N SER A 4 15.43 155.29 -89.95
CA SER A 4 16.72 155.16 -89.27
C SER A 4 16.72 154.09 -88.19
N ILE A 5 17.50 153.04 -88.47
CA ILE A 5 18.41 152.35 -87.54
C ILE A 5 17.82 151.19 -86.71
N LYS A 6 18.65 150.13 -86.58
CA LYS A 6 18.52 148.96 -85.70
C LYS A 6 17.31 148.07 -85.96
N LEU A 7 17.40 147.32 -87.06
CA LEU A 7 16.71 146.04 -87.21
C LEU A 7 17.06 145.14 -86.02
N LYS A 8 16.08 144.45 -85.45
CA LYS A 8 16.24 143.76 -84.15
C LYS A 8 17.17 142.56 -84.24
N THR A 9 18.22 142.62 -83.43
CA THR A 9 18.85 141.42 -82.86
C THR A 9 17.81 140.55 -82.17
N PHE A 10 17.91 139.24 -82.37
CA PHE A 10 17.72 138.30 -81.26
C PHE A 10 19.05 137.61 -81.01
N LEU A 11 19.73 138.04 -79.93
CA LEU A 11 20.77 137.22 -79.34
C LEU A 11 20.06 135.98 -78.78
N GLN A 12 20.43 134.78 -79.24
CA GLN A 12 20.19 133.59 -78.43
C GLN A 12 21.00 133.80 -77.14
N THR A 13 20.36 133.75 -75.98
CA THR A 13 21.07 134.03 -74.73
C THR A 13 22.04 132.90 -74.40
N VAL A 14 23.10 133.24 -73.66
CA VAL A 14 24.07 132.29 -73.11
C VAL A 14 23.38 131.10 -72.43
N ASP A 15 22.30 131.35 -71.68
CA ASP A 15 21.60 130.30 -70.95
C ASP A 15 20.70 129.42 -71.84
N GLN A 16 20.21 129.94 -72.97
CA GLN A 16 19.57 129.12 -74.02
C GLN A 16 20.56 128.19 -74.72
N ALA A 17 21.84 128.56 -74.81
CA ALA A 17 22.90 127.66 -75.27
C ALA A 17 23.24 126.60 -74.20
N LYS A 18 23.47 127.02 -72.95
CA LYS A 18 23.75 126.11 -71.82
C LYS A 18 22.67 125.03 -71.63
N LYS A 19 21.39 125.43 -71.63
CA LYS A 19 20.27 124.48 -71.41
C LYS A 19 20.26 123.35 -72.44
N LYS A 20 20.52 123.64 -73.73
CA LYS A 20 20.57 122.61 -74.77
C LYS A 20 21.68 121.57 -74.55
N VAL A 21 22.79 121.92 -73.90
CA VAL A 21 23.85 120.96 -73.58
C VAL A 21 23.48 120.08 -72.39
N ILE A 22 22.85 120.66 -71.36
CA ILE A 22 22.34 119.90 -70.20
C ILE A 22 21.27 118.89 -70.65
N ASP A 23 20.30 119.34 -71.45
CA ASP A 23 19.21 118.50 -71.95
C ASP A 23 19.70 117.37 -72.88
N PHE A 24 20.89 117.51 -73.50
CA PHE A 24 21.49 116.49 -74.38
C PHE A 24 22.18 115.34 -73.63
N PHE A 25 22.76 115.60 -72.45
CA PHE A 25 23.50 114.59 -71.67
C PHE A 25 22.67 113.92 -70.56
N ASN A 26 21.47 114.42 -70.27
CA ASN A 26 20.60 113.90 -69.22
C ASN A 26 20.29 112.40 -69.40
N GLY A 27 20.55 111.60 -68.37
CA GLY A 27 20.41 110.13 -68.39
C GLY A 27 21.65 109.34 -68.84
N SER A 28 22.77 110.01 -69.17
CA SER A 28 24.05 109.34 -69.46
C SER A 28 24.78 108.91 -68.18
N THR A 29 25.55 107.82 -68.24
CA THR A 29 26.39 107.30 -67.16
C THR A 29 27.86 107.19 -67.60
N SER A 30 28.78 107.06 -66.64
CA SER A 30 30.22 107.03 -66.87
C SER A 30 30.93 106.17 -65.84
N THR A 31 31.97 105.44 -66.26
CA THR A 31 32.81 104.60 -65.39
C THR A 31 34.13 105.26 -64.99
N GLN A 32 34.37 106.52 -65.38
CA GLN A 32 35.68 107.18 -65.20
C GLN A 32 35.63 108.65 -64.77
N ARG A 33 34.52 109.37 -65.01
CA ARG A 33 34.40 110.81 -64.68
C ARG A 33 32.96 111.21 -64.37
N ASN A 34 32.83 112.02 -63.32
CA ASN A 34 31.55 112.47 -62.76
C ASN A 34 30.91 113.63 -63.52
N SER A 35 31.64 114.35 -64.40
CA SER A 35 31.08 115.45 -65.20
C SER A 35 31.78 115.66 -66.55
N ILE A 36 31.07 116.32 -67.47
CA ILE A 36 31.55 116.74 -68.80
C ILE A 36 31.57 118.27 -68.86
N TYR A 37 32.72 118.87 -69.15
CA TYR A 37 32.88 120.32 -69.37
C TYR A 37 32.68 120.69 -70.85
N TYR A 38 31.95 121.78 -71.11
CA TYR A 38 31.75 122.33 -72.45
C TYR A 38 32.12 123.82 -72.51
N LYS A 39 32.58 124.27 -73.68
CA LYS A 39 33.01 125.65 -73.94
C LYS A 39 32.70 126.04 -75.39
N PHE A 40 31.81 127.01 -75.58
CA PHE A 40 31.57 127.69 -76.85
C PHE A 40 32.51 128.90 -76.99
N VAL A 41 33.01 129.12 -78.19
CA VAL A 41 33.93 130.23 -78.52
C VAL A 41 33.49 130.83 -79.85
N ILE A 42 33.35 132.16 -79.90
CA ILE A 42 33.03 132.95 -81.09
C ILE A 42 33.95 134.17 -81.10
N ASP A 43 34.55 134.51 -82.25
CA ASP A 43 35.48 135.63 -82.42
C ASP A 43 36.58 135.69 -81.34
N ASP A 44 37.19 134.53 -81.07
CA ASP A 44 38.19 134.24 -80.00
C ASP A 44 37.74 134.57 -78.55
N LYS A 45 36.47 134.95 -78.35
CA LYS A 45 35.84 135.14 -77.04
C LYS A 45 34.98 133.94 -76.64
N VAL A 46 34.74 133.80 -75.35
CA VAL A 46 34.08 132.63 -74.74
C VAL A 46 32.69 133.01 -74.25
N ASP A 47 31.68 132.89 -75.10
CA ASP A 47 30.31 133.32 -74.79
C ASP A 47 29.62 132.44 -73.75
N ALA A 48 29.83 131.12 -73.81
CA ALA A 48 29.12 130.17 -72.96
C ALA A 48 29.99 128.96 -72.60
N PHE A 49 30.00 128.58 -71.33
CA PHE A 49 30.64 127.36 -70.84
C PHE A 49 29.91 126.83 -69.60
N GLY A 50 30.19 125.58 -69.22
CA GLY A 50 29.58 124.93 -68.06
C GLY A 50 30.02 123.47 -67.91
N GLN A 51 29.41 122.76 -66.97
CA GLN A 51 29.54 121.31 -66.80
C GLN A 51 28.16 120.65 -66.81
N VAL A 52 28.13 119.33 -67.07
CA VAL A 52 26.97 118.46 -66.86
C VAL A 52 27.44 117.22 -66.10
N ASP A 53 26.78 116.91 -64.99
CA ASP A 53 27.15 115.77 -64.12
C ASP A 53 26.51 114.46 -64.58
N LEU A 54 27.18 113.34 -64.30
CA LEU A 54 26.81 111.98 -64.70
C LEU A 54 26.72 111.07 -63.45
N GLN A 55 25.75 110.16 -63.43
CA GLN A 55 25.64 109.17 -62.34
C GLN A 55 26.62 108.00 -62.51
N ILE A 56 27.13 107.52 -61.38
CA ILE A 56 28.05 106.38 -61.23
C ILE A 56 27.47 105.45 -60.15
N TRP A 57 27.63 104.12 -60.31
CA TRP A 57 27.26 103.12 -59.30
C TRP A 57 28.52 102.38 -58.81
N GLU A 58 28.98 102.71 -57.60
CA GLU A 58 29.96 101.91 -56.83
C GLU A 58 29.50 101.86 -55.36
N ASP A 59 29.31 100.65 -54.80
CA ASP A 59 28.87 100.47 -53.41
C ASP A 59 30.08 100.46 -52.46
N TYR A 60 30.42 101.64 -51.94
CA TYR A 60 31.46 101.80 -50.94
C TYR A 60 31.01 101.30 -49.56
N CYS A 61 31.95 100.78 -48.77
CA CYS A 61 31.71 100.39 -47.38
C CYS A 61 31.32 101.60 -46.53
N LYS A 62 30.09 101.62 -45.97
CA LYS A 62 29.54 102.76 -45.22
C LYS A 62 29.97 102.79 -43.75
N SER A 63 30.17 101.62 -43.14
CA SER A 63 30.51 101.49 -41.72
C SER A 63 31.14 100.13 -41.39
N LYS A 64 31.70 99.98 -40.18
CA LYS A 64 32.24 98.71 -39.65
C LYS A 64 31.18 97.62 -39.47
N THR A 65 29.96 98.00 -39.11
CA THR A 65 28.82 97.07 -38.94
C THR A 65 28.35 96.54 -40.29
N GLU A 66 28.15 97.41 -41.28
CA GLU A 66 27.74 97.08 -42.66
C GLU A 66 28.86 96.48 -43.52
N LEU A 67 30.05 96.28 -42.96
CA LEU A 67 31.23 95.81 -43.68
C LEU A 67 31.04 94.39 -44.24
N THR A 68 30.89 94.26 -45.55
CA THR A 68 30.86 92.99 -46.29
C THR A 68 32.24 92.63 -46.85
N LEU A 69 32.39 91.46 -47.46
CA LEU A 69 33.62 91.07 -48.14
C LEU A 69 33.85 91.86 -49.44
N ASP A 70 32.77 92.29 -50.10
CA ASP A 70 32.83 92.78 -51.49
C ASP A 70 32.81 94.32 -51.60
N CYS A 71 32.38 95.05 -50.57
CA CYS A 71 32.34 96.52 -50.62
C CYS A 71 33.75 97.14 -50.72
N ILE A 72 33.85 98.28 -51.42
CA ILE A 72 35.12 98.99 -51.63
C ILE A 72 35.33 100.04 -50.53
N CYS A 73 36.54 100.11 -49.96
CA CYS A 73 36.90 101.17 -49.02
C CYS A 73 37.20 102.47 -49.78
N ASN A 74 36.49 103.56 -49.47
CA ASN A 74 36.60 104.82 -50.21
C ASN A 74 37.68 105.74 -49.61
N ALA A 75 38.73 106.03 -50.39
CA ALA A 75 39.84 106.92 -50.04
C ALA A 75 39.42 108.34 -49.61
N THR A 76 38.26 108.82 -50.08
CA THR A 76 37.72 110.16 -49.80
C THR A 76 36.72 110.19 -48.64
N SER A 77 36.40 109.04 -48.03
CA SER A 77 35.46 108.94 -46.92
C SER A 77 36.01 109.60 -45.64
N THR A 78 35.34 110.64 -45.15
CA THR A 78 35.69 111.30 -43.89
C THR A 78 35.07 110.61 -42.67
N THR A 79 33.98 109.87 -42.84
CA THR A 79 33.24 109.18 -41.76
C THR A 79 33.76 107.77 -41.50
N TYR A 80 34.27 107.09 -42.52
CA TYR A 80 34.88 105.77 -42.42
C TYR A 80 36.10 105.71 -43.36
N PRO A 81 37.24 106.32 -42.97
CA PRO A 81 38.42 106.46 -43.83
C PRO A 81 38.97 105.13 -44.30
N GLU A 82 39.52 105.10 -45.52
CA GLU A 82 40.00 103.88 -46.17
C GLU A 82 40.94 103.05 -45.29
N SER A 83 41.91 103.67 -44.62
CA SER A 83 42.85 102.95 -43.74
C SER A 83 42.17 102.27 -42.55
N GLN A 84 41.13 102.87 -41.98
CA GLN A 84 40.31 102.26 -40.93
C GLN A 84 39.39 101.18 -41.50
N CYS A 85 38.81 101.42 -42.68
CA CYS A 85 37.97 100.47 -43.39
C CYS A 85 38.72 99.18 -43.76
N GLN A 86 39.91 99.30 -44.36
CA GLN A 86 40.78 98.18 -44.70
C GLN A 86 41.21 97.42 -43.43
N LYS A 87 41.61 98.14 -42.37
CA LYS A 87 41.99 97.57 -41.07
C LYS A 87 40.85 96.76 -40.46
N ASP A 88 39.63 97.31 -40.41
CA ASP A 88 38.47 96.60 -39.90
C ASP A 88 38.06 95.42 -40.78
N LYS A 89 38.30 95.47 -42.10
CA LYS A 89 38.04 94.38 -43.03
C LYS A 89 38.98 93.19 -42.78
N LEU A 90 40.27 93.47 -42.57
CA LEU A 90 41.25 92.47 -42.13
C LEU A 90 40.88 91.88 -40.76
N CYS A 91 40.54 92.71 -39.77
CA CYS A 91 40.16 92.21 -38.43
C CYS A 91 38.83 91.43 -38.40
N LYS A 92 37.93 91.64 -39.36
CA LYS A 92 36.63 90.94 -39.46
C LYS A 92 36.69 89.63 -40.25
N PHE A 93 37.53 89.56 -41.29
CA PHE A 93 37.54 88.44 -42.23
C PHE A 93 38.87 87.65 -42.31
N ASP A 94 39.98 88.20 -41.81
CA ASP A 94 41.33 87.61 -41.91
C ASP A 94 42.09 87.60 -40.57
N LEU A 95 41.36 87.62 -39.44
CA LEU A 95 41.92 87.86 -38.10
C LEU A 95 43.14 86.98 -37.74
N ARG A 96 43.19 85.72 -38.21
CA ARG A 96 44.28 84.77 -37.91
C ARG A 96 45.65 85.26 -38.40
N ASN A 97 45.70 86.01 -39.51
CA ASN A 97 46.96 86.48 -40.10
C ASN A 97 47.40 87.87 -39.60
N GLN A 98 46.65 88.46 -38.65
CA GLN A 98 46.89 89.81 -38.16
C GLN A 98 47.52 89.81 -36.77
N SER A 99 48.50 90.67 -36.51
CA SER A 99 49.14 90.78 -35.19
C SER A 99 48.24 91.51 -34.17
N ALA A 100 48.53 91.33 -32.87
CA ALA A 100 47.80 91.99 -31.79
C ALA A 100 47.81 93.55 -31.89
N ASN A 101 48.84 94.13 -32.52
CA ASN A 101 48.97 95.57 -32.74
C ASN A 101 48.07 96.08 -33.89
N VAL A 102 47.76 95.23 -34.87
CA VAL A 102 46.82 95.55 -35.96
C VAL A 102 45.39 95.30 -35.49
N CYS A 103 45.11 94.09 -35.02
CA CYS A 103 43.81 93.71 -34.48
C CYS A 103 44.00 93.29 -33.02
N PRO A 104 43.52 94.08 -32.03
CA PRO A 104 43.60 93.71 -30.62
C PRO A 104 43.11 92.28 -30.37
N CYS A 105 43.68 91.59 -29.39
CA CYS A 105 43.20 90.27 -28.97
C CYS A 105 41.71 90.35 -28.61
N LEU A 106 40.87 89.55 -29.24
CA LEU A 106 39.47 89.40 -28.83
C LEU A 106 39.44 88.84 -27.41
N SER A 107 38.54 89.34 -26.57
CA SER A 107 38.46 88.97 -25.15
C SER A 107 38.06 87.51 -24.90
N THR A 108 37.51 86.83 -25.91
CA THR A 108 37.12 85.42 -25.89
C THR A 108 37.23 84.84 -27.29
N GLY A 109 37.72 83.61 -27.45
CA GLY A 109 37.69 82.88 -28.73
C GLY A 109 38.62 83.41 -29.84
N ASP A 110 39.63 84.21 -29.50
CA ASP A 110 40.61 84.68 -30.49
C ASP A 110 41.41 83.50 -31.09
N PRO A 111 41.45 83.33 -32.43
CA PRO A 111 42.17 82.22 -33.07
C PRO A 111 43.70 82.30 -32.97
N ARG A 112 44.25 83.35 -32.32
CA ARG A 112 45.69 83.58 -32.07
C ARG A 112 46.08 83.37 -30.59
N ALA A 113 45.15 82.90 -29.75
CA ALA A 113 45.42 82.58 -28.36
C ALA A 113 46.47 81.45 -28.24
N ASN A 114 47.33 81.57 -27.23
CA ASN A 114 48.55 80.77 -26.98
C ASN A 114 49.78 81.11 -27.84
N ASP A 115 49.64 81.81 -28.97
CA ASP A 115 50.78 82.34 -29.75
C ASP A 115 51.01 83.83 -29.46
N THR A 116 50.19 84.70 -30.06
CA THR A 116 50.36 86.17 -29.99
C THR A 116 49.45 86.83 -28.93
N CYS A 117 48.47 86.08 -28.42
CA CYS A 117 47.54 86.50 -27.38
C CYS A 117 47.63 85.56 -26.17
N PRO A 118 47.56 86.07 -24.92
CA PRO A 118 47.67 85.24 -23.71
C PRO A 118 46.71 84.05 -23.66
N ALA A 119 47.14 82.98 -23.00
CA ALA A 119 46.33 81.78 -22.78
C ALA A 119 45.18 82.07 -21.79
N TYR A 120 44.00 81.50 -22.06
CA TYR A 120 42.86 81.57 -21.14
C TYR A 120 43.01 80.56 -19.99
N CYS A 121 42.57 80.94 -18.79
CA CYS A 121 42.62 80.08 -17.61
C CYS A 121 41.61 78.93 -17.71
N VAL A 122 42.11 77.69 -17.57
CA VAL A 122 41.28 76.48 -17.49
C VAL A 122 41.04 76.13 -16.03
N LYS A 123 39.77 75.88 -15.67
CA LYS A 123 39.33 75.47 -14.32
C LYS A 123 40.09 74.25 -13.83
N GLY A 124 40.66 74.33 -12.62
CA GLY A 124 41.53 73.30 -12.04
C GLY A 124 42.99 73.37 -12.49
N ASN A 125 43.33 74.19 -13.49
CA ASN A 125 44.69 74.37 -13.99
C ASN A 125 45.05 75.84 -14.27
N VAL A 126 44.72 76.73 -13.32
CA VAL A 126 45.19 78.12 -13.39
C VAL A 126 46.73 78.18 -13.31
N THR A 127 47.32 78.98 -14.20
CA THR A 127 48.73 79.40 -14.15
C THR A 127 48.78 80.88 -13.76
N GLU A 128 49.93 81.36 -13.28
CA GLU A 128 50.09 82.76 -12.87
C GLU A 128 49.74 83.75 -14.00
N ASN A 129 50.13 83.42 -15.25
CA ASN A 129 50.02 84.31 -16.41
C ASN A 129 48.76 84.13 -17.27
N CYS A 130 47.85 83.20 -16.95
CA CYS A 130 46.62 83.02 -17.75
C CYS A 130 45.59 84.14 -17.50
N VAL A 131 44.72 84.40 -18.49
CA VAL A 131 43.63 85.39 -18.41
C VAL A 131 42.29 84.70 -18.12
N CYS A 132 41.52 85.23 -17.17
CA CYS A 132 40.19 84.72 -16.85
C CYS A 132 39.16 85.19 -17.90
N ASP A 133 38.64 84.25 -18.69
CA ASP A 133 37.60 84.46 -19.70
C ASP A 133 36.21 84.70 -19.03
N SER A 134 35.39 85.61 -19.57
CA SER A 134 34.06 85.94 -19.02
C SER A 134 32.92 85.04 -19.51
N ASN A 135 33.14 84.31 -20.60
CA ASN A 135 32.11 83.56 -21.33
C ASN A 135 32.22 82.04 -21.13
N ILE A 136 33.17 81.55 -20.31
CA ILE A 136 33.22 80.13 -19.92
C ILE A 136 32.04 79.81 -19.01
N THR A 137 31.05 79.12 -19.57
CA THR A 137 29.88 78.60 -18.85
C THR A 137 30.31 77.66 -17.71
N GLY A 138 30.01 78.06 -16.47
CA GLY A 138 30.37 77.30 -15.26
C GLY A 138 31.74 77.62 -14.65
N TYR A 139 32.44 78.67 -15.14
CA TYR A 139 33.66 79.18 -14.53
C TYR A 139 33.73 80.71 -14.66
N SER A 140 33.19 81.43 -13.68
CA SER A 140 33.16 82.89 -13.72
C SER A 140 34.54 83.50 -13.46
N VAL A 141 34.75 84.75 -13.91
CA VAL A 141 35.98 85.51 -13.65
C VAL A 141 36.31 85.56 -12.16
N GLY A 142 35.31 85.71 -11.28
CA GLY A 142 35.50 85.68 -9.83
C GLY A 142 35.96 84.31 -9.30
N GLN A 143 35.42 83.20 -9.83
CA GLN A 143 35.91 81.85 -9.48
C GLN A 143 37.35 81.63 -9.94
N CYS A 144 37.69 82.11 -11.14
CA CYS A 144 39.04 82.02 -11.70
C CYS A 144 40.08 82.85 -10.92
N GLN A 145 39.74 84.08 -10.51
CA GLN A 145 40.61 84.89 -9.66
C GLN A 145 40.78 84.29 -8.26
N ASN A 146 39.70 83.76 -7.65
CA ASN A 146 39.80 83.06 -6.37
C ASN A 146 40.67 81.80 -6.46
N GLU A 147 40.55 81.01 -7.54
CA GLU A 147 41.39 79.83 -7.75
C GLU A 147 42.88 80.21 -7.89
N LYS A 148 43.18 81.34 -8.56
CA LYS A 148 44.54 81.90 -8.61
C LYS A 148 45.05 82.30 -7.21
N THR A 149 44.29 83.06 -6.43
CA THR A 149 44.75 83.49 -5.08
C THR A 149 44.92 82.29 -4.14
N CYS A 150 44.04 81.29 -4.18
CA CYS A 150 44.21 80.09 -3.37
C CYS A 150 45.41 79.22 -3.78
N LYS A 151 45.86 79.28 -5.05
CA LYS A 151 47.01 78.51 -5.55
C LYS A 151 48.35 79.20 -5.35
N PHE A 152 48.41 80.54 -5.41
CA PHE A 152 49.66 81.29 -5.43
C PHE A 152 49.87 82.23 -4.21
N ASP A 153 48.81 82.57 -3.45
CA ASP A 153 48.88 83.49 -2.30
C ASP A 153 48.11 82.96 -1.06
N LEU A 154 48.17 81.65 -0.82
CA LEU A 154 47.35 80.98 0.19
C LEU A 154 47.49 81.54 1.62
N ILE A 155 48.67 82.06 1.99
CA ILE A 155 49.01 82.50 3.35
C ILE A 155 48.12 83.65 3.83
N HIS A 156 47.74 84.57 2.94
CA HIS A 156 46.91 85.73 3.28
C HIS A 156 45.40 85.44 3.24
N GLN A 157 44.98 84.21 2.90
CA GLN A 157 43.58 83.88 2.65
C GLN A 157 42.89 83.26 3.88
N SER A 158 41.65 83.68 4.13
CA SER A 158 40.80 83.09 5.16
C SER A 158 40.36 81.66 4.78
N ASN A 159 39.95 80.85 5.76
CA ASN A 159 39.33 79.54 5.50
C ASN A 159 37.99 79.65 4.74
N ALA A 160 37.33 80.82 4.78
CA ALA A 160 36.12 81.10 4.00
C ALA A 160 36.43 81.46 2.53
N THR A 161 37.63 81.96 2.24
CA THR A 161 38.09 82.28 0.88
C THR A 161 38.72 81.06 0.22
N CYS A 162 39.61 80.37 0.95
CA CYS A 162 40.37 79.22 0.50
C CYS A 162 40.36 78.16 1.62
N PRO A 163 39.66 77.02 1.44
CA PRO A 163 39.58 75.97 2.45
C PRO A 163 40.97 75.50 2.93
N CYS A 164 41.06 75.06 4.18
CA CYS A 164 42.29 74.48 4.72
C CYS A 164 42.76 73.26 3.92
N LEU A 165 44.04 73.23 3.53
CA LEU A 165 44.65 72.08 2.86
C LEU A 165 44.71 70.87 3.80
N SER A 166 44.45 69.69 3.24
CA SER A 166 44.50 68.40 3.96
C SER A 166 45.90 68.08 4.50
N THR A 167 46.95 68.68 3.93
CA THR A 167 48.34 68.48 4.32
C THR A 167 49.13 69.78 4.22
N ALA A 168 50.00 70.02 5.20
CA ALA A 168 50.95 71.13 5.23
C ALA A 168 50.38 72.53 4.91
N ASP A 169 49.13 72.83 5.31
CA ASP A 169 48.60 74.19 5.19
C ASP A 169 49.45 75.15 6.05
N PRO A 170 50.03 76.23 5.50
CA PRO A 170 50.84 77.17 6.27
C PRO A 170 50.05 77.95 7.33
N ARG A 171 48.71 77.85 7.34
CA ARG A 171 47.80 78.46 8.32
C ARG A 171 47.39 77.48 9.44
N ALA A 172 47.96 76.27 9.48
CA ALA A 172 47.73 75.30 10.56
C ALA A 172 48.24 75.82 11.91
N ASN A 173 47.59 75.37 13.01
CA ASN A 173 47.75 75.92 14.37
C ASN A 173 47.33 77.40 14.51
N GLY A 174 46.52 77.90 13.58
CA GLY A 174 45.96 79.26 13.59
C GLY A 174 44.55 79.25 12.99
N THR A 175 44.41 79.78 11.78
CA THR A 175 43.15 79.79 11.02
C THR A 175 42.67 78.38 10.65
N CYS A 176 43.58 77.41 10.56
CA CYS A 176 43.31 76.00 10.28
C CYS A 176 43.60 75.10 11.51
N PRO A 177 42.76 74.08 11.79
CA PRO A 177 42.94 73.18 12.93
C PRO A 177 44.28 72.45 12.94
N ALA A 178 44.77 72.12 14.14
CA ALA A 178 45.97 71.31 14.33
C ALA A 178 45.80 69.90 13.75
N TYR A 179 46.86 69.34 13.16
CA TYR A 179 46.86 67.95 12.70
C TYR A 179 46.98 66.97 13.88
N CYS A 180 46.27 65.84 13.84
CA CYS A 180 46.31 64.83 14.89
C CYS A 180 47.67 64.12 14.96
N VAL A 181 48.19 63.93 16.18
CA VAL A 181 49.41 63.17 16.45
C VAL A 181 49.06 61.86 17.16
N LYS A 182 49.61 60.74 16.69
CA LYS A 182 49.38 59.41 17.28
C LYS A 182 49.72 59.42 18.78
N GLY A 183 48.81 58.93 19.61
CA GLY A 183 48.91 58.96 21.08
C GLY A 183 48.44 60.26 21.76
N ASN A 184 48.38 61.39 21.05
CA ASN A 184 47.87 62.66 21.58
C ASN A 184 46.72 63.24 20.73
N LEU A 185 45.68 62.42 20.51
CA LEU A 185 44.46 62.86 19.84
C LEU A 185 43.62 63.78 20.75
N THR A 186 43.19 64.91 20.20
CA THR A 186 42.12 65.76 20.74
C THR A 186 40.86 65.63 19.86
N SER A 187 39.70 66.01 20.39
CA SER A 187 38.45 66.02 19.63
C SER A 187 38.51 66.91 18.38
N ASN A 188 39.35 67.96 18.41
CA ASN A 188 39.32 69.05 17.43
C ASN A 188 40.42 68.94 16.35
N CYS A 189 41.29 67.93 16.41
CA CYS A 189 42.38 67.78 15.43
C CYS A 189 41.91 67.13 14.10
N THR A 190 42.65 67.42 13.02
CA THR A 190 42.41 66.90 11.66
C THR A 190 43.41 65.78 11.32
N CYS A 191 42.95 64.68 10.72
CA CYS A 191 43.84 63.59 10.29
C CYS A 191 44.63 63.97 9.02
N ASN A 192 45.95 63.86 9.07
CA ASN A 192 46.88 64.24 8.00
C ASN A 192 47.29 63.00 7.18
N SER A 193 47.19 63.06 5.85
CA SER A 193 47.53 61.91 4.98
C SER A 193 49.02 61.65 4.81
N ASN A 194 49.88 62.62 5.15
CA ASN A 194 51.32 62.57 4.86
C ASN A 194 52.17 62.20 6.08
N LEU A 195 51.57 61.71 7.18
CA LEU A 195 52.30 61.15 8.32
C LEU A 195 52.71 59.70 8.00
N PRO A 196 54.01 59.39 7.81
CA PRO A 196 54.44 58.11 7.22
C PRO A 196 54.12 56.86 8.07
N ASN A 197 53.79 57.04 9.36
CA ASN A 197 53.41 55.96 10.28
C ASN A 197 52.00 56.16 10.89
N TYR A 198 51.18 57.05 10.31
CA TYR A 198 49.85 57.34 10.82
C TYR A 198 48.88 57.77 9.70
N SER A 199 48.29 56.79 9.02
CA SER A 199 47.36 57.03 7.90
C SER A 199 46.07 57.72 8.34
N VAL A 200 45.38 58.37 7.40
CA VAL A 200 44.07 59.02 7.66
C VAL A 200 43.08 58.03 8.27
N GLY A 201 43.01 56.81 7.74
CA GLY A 201 42.14 55.76 8.24
C GLY A 201 42.46 55.34 9.67
N GLN A 202 43.74 55.11 10.00
CA GLN A 202 44.14 54.79 11.38
C GLN A 202 43.85 55.95 12.34
N CYS A 203 44.09 57.19 11.91
CA CYS A 203 43.78 58.37 12.72
C CYS A 203 42.27 58.56 12.94
N GLN A 204 41.43 58.27 11.94
CA GLN A 204 39.97 58.29 12.07
C GLN A 204 39.47 57.18 13.01
N ILE A 205 40.03 55.96 12.91
CA ILE A 205 39.76 54.85 13.82
C ILE A 205 40.15 55.23 15.25
N ASP A 206 41.40 55.63 15.50
CA ASP A 206 41.88 56.05 16.83
C ASP A 206 41.00 57.16 17.44
N LYS A 207 40.52 58.10 16.61
CA LYS A 207 39.65 59.19 17.05
C LYS A 207 38.23 58.70 17.40
N ALA A 208 37.67 57.79 16.61
CA ALA A 208 36.39 57.15 16.89
C ALA A 208 36.46 56.30 18.17
N CYS A 209 37.49 55.45 18.31
CA CYS A 209 37.69 54.62 19.49
C CYS A 209 37.91 55.43 20.78
N LYS A 210 38.50 56.65 20.68
CA LYS A 210 38.76 57.51 21.85
C LYS A 210 37.57 58.39 22.24
N PHE A 211 36.75 58.84 21.29
CA PHE A 211 35.72 59.87 21.55
C PHE A 211 34.27 59.45 21.23
N ASP A 212 34.05 58.34 20.54
CA ASP A 212 32.73 57.87 20.09
C ASP A 212 32.58 56.33 20.21
N LEU A 213 33.26 55.73 21.20
CA LEU A 213 33.43 54.28 21.33
C LEU A 213 32.11 53.49 21.29
N ILE A 214 31.04 54.04 21.86
CA ILE A 214 29.72 53.39 21.96
C ILE A 214 29.07 53.05 20.62
N HIS A 215 29.44 53.74 19.53
CA HIS A 215 28.92 53.50 18.19
C HIS A 215 29.85 52.61 17.33
N GLN A 216 30.99 52.14 17.86
CA GLN A 216 32.01 51.42 17.09
C GLN A 216 31.90 49.91 17.25
N SER A 217 32.04 49.18 16.14
CA SER A 217 32.10 47.71 16.16
C SER A 217 33.41 47.18 16.76
N ASN A 218 33.46 45.93 17.20
CA ASN A 218 34.70 45.26 17.62
C ASN A 218 35.74 45.17 16.47
N ALA A 219 35.28 45.13 15.21
CA ALA A 219 36.16 45.16 14.04
C ALA A 219 36.76 46.55 13.77
N THR A 220 36.15 47.61 14.29
CA THR A 220 36.64 49.00 14.19
C THR A 220 37.53 49.35 15.38
N CYS A 221 37.06 49.01 16.59
CA CYS A 221 37.69 49.31 17.86
C CYS A 221 37.64 48.06 18.74
N PRO A 222 38.78 47.39 19.00
CA PRO A 222 38.82 46.21 19.86
C PRO A 222 38.14 46.45 21.21
N CYS A 223 37.50 45.42 21.76
CA CYS A 223 36.87 45.49 23.08
C CYS A 223 37.91 45.81 24.18
N LEU A 224 37.59 46.77 25.06
CA LEU A 224 38.44 47.09 26.20
C LEU A 224 38.41 45.98 27.25
N SER A 225 39.53 45.74 27.92
CA SER A 225 39.66 44.71 28.96
C SER A 225 38.90 45.03 30.25
N THR A 226 38.42 46.27 30.42
CA THR A 226 37.62 46.76 31.55
C THR A 226 36.56 47.74 31.08
N ALA A 227 35.35 47.63 31.64
CA ALA A 227 34.27 48.61 31.53
C ALA A 227 33.98 49.14 30.11
N ASP A 228 34.15 48.32 29.06
CA ASP A 228 33.74 48.70 27.70
C ASP A 228 32.23 48.96 27.69
N PRO A 229 31.75 50.15 27.30
CA PRO A 229 30.33 50.47 27.31
C PRO A 229 29.52 49.69 26.26
N ARG A 230 30.17 48.86 25.44
CA ARG A 230 29.56 47.92 24.48
C ARG A 230 29.45 46.48 25.01
N ALA A 231 29.92 46.21 26.23
CA ALA A 231 29.89 44.87 26.83
C ALA A 231 28.44 44.38 27.02
N GLY A 232 28.18 43.13 26.64
CA GLY A 232 26.82 42.58 26.54
C GLY A 232 26.08 42.98 25.26
N GLY A 233 26.80 43.50 24.26
CA GLY A 233 26.26 43.93 22.96
C GLY A 233 27.25 43.64 21.83
N ALA A 234 27.94 44.68 21.35
CA ALA A 234 28.99 44.52 20.32
C ALA A 234 30.31 43.93 20.87
N CYS A 235 30.45 43.86 22.19
CA CYS A 235 31.52 43.18 22.91
C CYS A 235 30.95 42.11 23.85
N PRO A 236 31.66 40.97 24.06
CA PRO A 236 31.24 39.97 25.04
C PRO A 236 31.04 40.57 26.43
N GLY A 237 30.10 40.01 27.21
CA GLY A 237 29.91 40.42 28.60
C GLY A 237 31.13 40.08 29.46
N TYR A 238 31.38 40.86 30.51
CA TYR A 238 32.29 40.42 31.57
C TYR A 238 31.62 39.34 32.40
N CYS A 239 32.36 38.31 32.79
CA CYS A 239 31.82 37.22 33.59
C CYS A 239 31.40 37.72 34.97
N ILE A 240 30.15 37.46 35.37
CA ILE A 240 29.63 37.75 36.70
C ILE A 240 29.72 36.46 37.53
N ARG A 241 30.17 36.57 38.78
CA ARG A 241 30.25 35.45 39.72
C ARG A 241 28.86 34.85 39.98
N GLY A 242 28.72 33.54 39.82
CA GLY A 242 27.45 32.82 39.84
C GLY A 242 26.67 32.83 38.51
N TYR A 243 27.15 33.56 37.50
CA TYR A 243 26.48 33.76 36.20
C TYR A 243 27.51 33.80 35.06
N VAL A 244 28.37 32.77 35.00
CA VAL A 244 29.36 32.62 33.93
C VAL A 244 28.67 32.10 32.66
N THR A 245 29.08 32.61 31.50
CA THR A 245 28.67 32.11 30.18
C THR A 245 29.89 31.62 29.41
N SER A 246 29.70 30.80 28.38
CA SER A 246 30.81 30.27 27.56
C SER A 246 31.55 31.37 26.78
N ASP A 247 30.86 32.47 26.46
CA ASP A 247 31.39 33.62 25.73
C ASP A 247 31.93 34.76 26.62
N CYS A 248 31.58 34.83 27.91
CA CYS A 248 32.00 35.95 28.76
C CYS A 248 33.52 36.01 28.98
N THR A 249 34.03 37.23 29.22
CA THR A 249 35.45 37.50 29.48
C THR A 249 35.71 37.75 30.97
N CYS A 250 36.77 37.14 31.52
CA CYS A 250 37.20 37.40 32.89
C CYS A 250 37.95 38.73 32.99
N ASP A 251 37.43 39.68 33.77
CA ASP A 251 38.06 40.98 34.03
C ASP A 251 39.26 40.83 34.99
N SER A 252 40.41 41.41 34.63
CA SER A 252 41.64 41.36 35.43
C SER A 252 41.75 42.41 36.54
N ASN A 253 40.83 43.36 36.62
CA ASN A 253 40.82 44.47 37.57
C ASN A 253 39.67 44.41 38.57
N LEU A 254 38.82 43.38 38.51
CA LEU A 254 37.71 43.16 39.45
C LEU A 254 38.21 42.41 40.72
N PRO A 255 38.43 43.08 41.87
CA PRO A 255 39.12 42.45 43.01
C PRO A 255 38.25 41.41 43.74
N SER A 256 36.93 41.48 43.55
CA SER A 256 35.93 40.58 44.13
C SER A 256 35.73 39.27 43.33
N TYR A 257 36.27 39.20 42.11
CA TYR A 257 36.19 38.03 41.24
C TYR A 257 37.47 37.90 40.38
N PRO A 258 38.62 37.51 40.97
CA PRO A 258 39.89 37.44 40.27
C PRO A 258 39.86 36.48 39.07
N VAL A 259 40.71 36.73 38.07
CA VAL A 259 40.78 35.95 36.81
C VAL A 259 40.89 34.45 37.06
N GLU A 260 41.71 34.02 38.02
CA GLU A 260 41.85 32.58 38.36
C GLU A 260 40.55 31.98 38.89
N SER A 261 39.81 32.71 39.74
CA SER A 261 38.50 32.28 40.23
C SER A 261 37.48 32.22 39.10
N CYS A 262 37.48 33.23 38.22
CA CYS A 262 36.58 33.29 37.07
C CYS A 262 36.86 32.20 36.03
N LEU A 263 38.13 31.93 35.70
CA LEU A 263 38.51 30.84 34.80
C LEU A 263 38.21 29.47 35.42
N LYS A 264 38.38 29.31 36.74
CA LYS A 264 38.00 28.08 37.45
C LYS A 264 36.49 27.85 37.42
N GLU A 265 35.69 28.87 37.72
CA GLU A 265 34.22 28.81 37.65
C GLU A 265 33.75 28.50 36.21
N LYS A 266 34.34 29.15 35.21
CA LYS A 266 34.08 28.89 33.78
C LYS A 266 34.42 27.44 33.37
N LYS A 267 35.57 26.92 33.81
CA LYS A 267 35.96 25.52 33.57
C LYS A 267 35.00 24.53 34.22
N CYS A 268 34.59 24.77 35.47
CA CYS A 268 33.64 23.91 36.17
C CYS A 268 32.22 23.95 35.57
N GLN A 269 31.89 24.98 34.78
CA GLN A 269 30.57 25.12 34.14
C GLN A 269 30.54 24.64 32.67
N PHE A 270 31.65 24.75 31.92
CA PHE A 270 31.68 24.46 30.47
C PHE A 270 32.71 23.41 30.02
N GLU A 271 33.73 23.09 30.83
CA GLU A 271 34.81 22.15 30.48
C GLU A 271 34.90 20.97 31.48
N LEU A 272 33.80 20.67 32.18
CA LEU A 272 33.77 19.83 33.40
C LEU A 272 34.38 18.43 33.20
N ILE A 273 34.21 17.82 32.02
CA ILE A 273 34.78 16.51 31.65
C ILE A 273 36.28 16.44 31.92
N ASN A 274 37.00 17.53 31.67
CA ASN A 274 38.46 17.60 31.75
C ASN A 274 38.98 18.03 33.13
N GLN A 275 38.11 18.20 34.14
CA GLN A 275 38.48 18.71 35.46
C GLN A 275 38.49 17.59 36.51
N ASN A 276 39.53 17.58 37.34
CA ASN A 276 39.60 16.69 38.52
C ASN A 276 38.63 17.15 39.64
N THR A 277 38.42 16.32 40.65
CA THR A 277 37.47 16.57 41.75
C THR A 277 37.95 17.58 42.80
N SER A 278 39.26 17.83 42.90
CA SER A 278 39.83 18.91 43.72
C SER A 278 39.70 20.30 43.08
N ASP A 279 39.57 20.37 41.75
CA ASP A 279 39.32 21.61 41.02
C ASP A 279 37.83 21.91 40.88
N CYS A 280 37.04 20.93 40.43
CA CYS A 280 35.60 21.06 40.32
C CYS A 280 34.93 19.93 41.10
N PRO A 281 34.28 20.18 42.24
CA PRO A 281 33.56 19.15 42.99
C PRO A 281 32.47 18.50 42.12
N CYS A 282 32.10 17.27 42.42
CA CYS A 282 31.08 16.53 41.67
C CYS A 282 29.73 17.24 41.73
N GLN A 283 29.13 17.52 40.58
CA GLN A 283 27.79 18.08 40.52
C GLN A 283 26.75 16.99 40.79
N ALA A 284 25.72 17.30 41.59
CA ALA A 284 24.78 16.32 42.12
C ALA A 284 23.96 15.58 41.04
N THR A 285 23.74 16.21 39.89
CA THR A 285 22.96 15.67 38.77
C THR A 285 23.65 16.02 37.46
N GLY A 286 23.81 15.05 36.56
CA GLY A 286 24.32 15.29 35.20
C GLY A 286 25.82 15.59 35.08
N ASP A 287 26.62 15.42 36.13
CA ASP A 287 28.09 15.49 36.02
C ASP A 287 28.59 14.39 35.05
N PRO A 288 29.23 14.73 33.92
CA PRO A 288 29.66 13.74 32.93
C PRO A 288 30.85 12.89 33.41
N ARG A 289 31.38 13.14 34.61
CA ARG A 289 32.39 12.31 35.29
C ARG A 289 31.78 11.25 36.21
N ALA A 290 30.45 11.21 36.36
CA ALA A 290 29.74 10.25 37.20
C ALA A 290 29.93 8.81 36.69
N GLY A 291 30.29 7.89 37.58
CA GLY A 291 30.70 6.52 37.23
C GLY A 291 32.19 6.37 36.94
N GLY A 292 32.97 7.46 37.01
CA GLY A 292 34.43 7.45 36.93
C GLY A 292 35.04 8.18 38.12
N ALA A 293 35.47 9.44 37.90
CA ALA A 293 36.05 10.27 38.96
C ALA A 293 35.01 10.76 40.00
N CYS A 294 33.72 10.71 39.67
CA CYS A 294 32.60 11.02 40.57
C CYS A 294 31.73 9.77 40.80
N PRO A 295 31.10 9.59 41.98
CA PRO A 295 30.20 8.47 42.24
C PRO A 295 29.09 8.36 41.19
N ALA A 296 28.72 7.14 40.80
CA ALA A 296 27.58 6.92 39.92
C ALA A 296 26.28 7.31 40.64
N TYR A 297 25.45 8.14 40.03
CA TYR A 297 24.13 8.48 40.57
C TYR A 297 23.11 7.40 40.21
N CYS A 298 22.22 7.07 41.14
CA CYS A 298 21.19 6.07 40.92
C CYS A 298 20.16 6.54 39.88
N ILE A 299 19.99 5.77 38.81
CA ILE A 299 18.94 5.98 37.81
C ILE A 299 17.71 5.14 38.20
N LYS A 300 16.52 5.73 38.13
CA LYS A 300 15.22 5.09 38.43
C LYS A 300 15.05 3.75 37.71
N GLY A 301 14.78 2.69 38.46
CA GLY A 301 14.70 1.31 37.97
C GLY A 301 16.05 0.60 37.72
N SER A 302 17.16 1.35 37.65
CA SER A 302 18.51 0.84 37.36
C SER A 302 19.50 1.06 38.51
N VAL A 303 19.02 0.97 39.76
CA VAL A 303 19.87 1.11 40.94
C VAL A 303 20.92 -0.02 41.05
N THR A 304 22.14 0.33 41.44
CA THR A 304 23.23 -0.59 41.82
C THR A 304 23.47 -0.52 43.33
N SER A 305 24.25 -1.45 43.88
CA SER A 305 24.64 -1.43 45.30
C SER A 305 25.44 -0.17 45.66
N GLU A 306 26.26 0.34 44.74
CA GLU A 306 27.20 1.45 45.00
C GLU A 306 26.66 2.84 44.61
N CYS A 307 25.61 2.93 43.79
CA CYS A 307 25.13 4.24 43.32
C CYS A 307 24.63 5.16 44.45
N VAL A 308 24.77 6.48 44.26
CA VAL A 308 24.32 7.49 45.23
C VAL A 308 22.93 8.02 44.87
N CYS A 309 22.04 8.08 45.85
CA CYS A 309 20.71 8.66 45.70
C CYS A 309 20.75 10.19 45.79
N ASP A 310 20.76 10.84 44.63
CA ASP A 310 20.60 12.29 44.49
C ASP A 310 19.23 12.79 45.02
N TYR A 311 19.18 14.06 45.38
CA TYR A 311 17.99 14.80 45.82
C TYR A 311 17.28 15.52 44.66
N TYR A 312 17.99 15.87 43.58
CA TYR A 312 17.51 16.80 42.56
C TYR A 312 16.88 16.16 41.31
N ILE A 313 16.90 14.83 41.16
CA ILE A 313 16.30 14.14 40.00
C ILE A 313 14.77 14.36 39.96
N PRO A 314 14.22 15.05 38.95
CA PRO A 314 12.78 15.34 38.90
C PRO A 314 11.93 14.06 38.79
N GLY A 315 11.02 13.85 39.73
CA GLY A 315 10.17 12.65 39.76
C GLY A 315 10.85 11.37 40.27
N TYR A 316 12.04 11.49 40.88
CA TYR A 316 12.74 10.42 41.56
C TYR A 316 13.42 10.94 42.83
N THR A 317 12.63 11.03 43.90
CA THR A 317 13.12 11.53 45.20
C THR A 317 14.14 10.59 45.83
N GLN A 318 15.03 11.15 46.67
CA GLN A 318 15.98 10.36 47.45
C GLN A 318 15.30 9.23 48.25
N THR A 319 14.10 9.47 48.80
CA THR A 319 13.31 8.43 49.49
C THR A 319 12.92 7.29 48.55
N GLN A 320 12.43 7.59 47.34
CA GLN A 320 12.10 6.56 46.33
C GLN A 320 13.34 5.77 45.91
N CYS A 321 14.47 6.45 45.72
CA CYS A 321 15.74 5.81 45.39
C CYS A 321 16.25 4.88 46.51
N GLN A 322 16.21 5.33 47.77
CA GLN A 322 16.61 4.49 48.92
C GLN A 322 15.67 3.30 49.11
N THR A 323 14.36 3.46 48.83
CA THR A 323 13.42 2.34 48.78
C THR A 323 13.76 1.37 47.64
N GLU A 324 13.98 1.83 46.41
CA GLU A 324 14.38 0.96 45.28
C GLU A 324 15.69 0.20 45.59
N LYS A 325 16.67 0.85 46.22
CA LYS A 325 17.91 0.21 46.69
C LYS A 325 17.63 -0.91 47.69
N LYS A 326 16.80 -0.65 48.71
CA LYS A 326 16.40 -1.68 49.69
C LYS A 326 15.66 -2.83 49.04
N CYS A 327 14.68 -2.56 48.18
CA CYS A 327 13.91 -3.59 47.50
C CYS A 327 14.75 -4.46 46.54
N LYS A 328 15.92 -4.00 46.12
CA LYS A 328 16.81 -4.74 45.21
C LYS A 328 17.96 -5.48 45.90
N PHE A 329 18.49 -4.96 47.02
CA PHE A 329 19.69 -5.49 47.67
C PHE A 329 19.52 -5.92 49.13
N ASP A 330 18.45 -5.47 49.79
CA ASP A 330 18.18 -5.66 51.23
C ASP A 330 16.72 -6.11 51.42
N LEU A 331 16.24 -7.00 50.54
CA LEU A 331 14.81 -7.31 50.41
C LEU A 331 14.25 -8.11 51.60
N ALA A 332 15.08 -8.92 52.26
CA ALA A 332 14.63 -9.88 53.28
C ALA A 332 13.89 -9.24 54.47
N ASP A 333 14.34 -8.06 54.90
CA ASP A 333 13.79 -7.35 56.07
C ASP A 333 12.68 -6.33 55.72
N GLN A 334 12.29 -6.21 54.43
CA GLN A 334 11.30 -5.22 53.99
C GLN A 334 9.87 -5.77 54.05
N THR A 335 8.92 -4.95 54.50
CA THR A 335 7.48 -5.31 54.43
C THR A 335 6.94 -5.28 53.00
N ASN A 336 5.82 -5.96 52.75
CA ASN A 336 5.11 -5.89 51.46
C ASN A 336 4.58 -4.48 51.13
N VAL A 337 4.43 -3.60 52.13
CA VAL A 337 4.04 -2.18 51.97
C VAL A 337 5.24 -1.33 51.51
N THR A 338 6.44 -1.65 51.98
CA THR A 338 7.68 -0.96 51.60
C THR A 338 8.19 -1.41 50.23
N CYS A 339 8.17 -2.72 50.00
CA CYS A 339 8.66 -3.36 48.79
C CYS A 339 7.63 -4.42 48.34
N PRO A 340 6.96 -4.24 47.19
CA PRO A 340 6.07 -5.25 46.63
C PRO A 340 6.73 -6.63 46.57
N CYS A 341 5.94 -7.69 46.69
CA CYS A 341 6.44 -9.06 46.56
C CYS A 341 6.95 -9.31 45.13
N LEU A 342 8.15 -9.89 44.98
CA LEU A 342 8.66 -10.26 43.67
C LEU A 342 7.76 -11.34 43.03
N SER A 343 7.69 -11.36 41.71
CA SER A 343 6.98 -12.39 40.96
C SER A 343 7.70 -13.74 40.95
N THR A 344 8.98 -13.77 41.31
CA THR A 344 9.82 -14.97 41.41
C THR A 344 10.76 -14.82 42.62
N GLY A 345 11.10 -15.93 43.30
CA GLY A 345 12.23 -16.00 44.23
C GLY A 345 12.26 -15.03 45.43
N ASP A 346 11.14 -14.39 45.82
CA ASP A 346 11.13 -13.44 46.95
C ASP A 346 11.53 -14.15 48.27
N PRO A 347 12.60 -13.72 48.97
CA PRO A 347 13.07 -14.36 50.20
C PRO A 347 12.06 -14.26 51.36
N ARG A 348 10.99 -13.47 51.21
CA ARG A 348 9.89 -13.31 52.17
C ARG A 348 8.66 -14.16 51.85
N ALA A 349 8.63 -14.84 50.70
CA ALA A 349 7.51 -15.69 50.30
C ALA A 349 7.24 -16.78 51.35
N GLY A 350 5.98 -16.94 51.75
CA GLY A 350 5.57 -17.88 52.79
C GLY A 350 5.88 -17.47 54.23
N LYS A 351 6.70 -16.43 54.46
CA LYS A 351 7.04 -15.90 55.80
C LYS A 351 6.06 -14.85 56.31
N GLY A 352 4.79 -14.93 55.90
CA GLY A 352 3.71 -14.01 56.29
C GLY A 352 3.72 -12.62 55.65
N GLN A 353 4.88 -12.09 55.26
CA GLN A 353 4.98 -10.82 54.52
C GLN A 353 4.50 -10.96 53.07
N CYS A 354 4.93 -12.02 52.37
CA CYS A 354 4.50 -12.33 51.01
C CYS A 354 3.80 -13.69 50.97
N PRO A 355 2.77 -13.87 50.11
CA PRO A 355 2.22 -15.19 49.82
C PRO A 355 3.33 -16.16 49.41
N ALA A 356 3.17 -17.44 49.75
CA ALA A 356 4.08 -18.47 49.23
C ALA A 356 3.83 -18.69 47.73
N TYR A 357 4.88 -19.07 47.00
CA TYR A 357 4.70 -19.55 45.63
C TYR A 357 4.02 -20.92 45.61
N CYS A 358 3.24 -21.19 44.57
CA CYS A 358 2.65 -22.51 44.35
C CYS A 358 3.73 -23.51 43.94
N THR A 359 3.84 -24.63 44.63
CA THR A 359 4.79 -25.72 44.32
C THR A 359 4.12 -26.92 43.65
N SER A 360 2.78 -27.00 43.71
CA SER A 360 1.92 -27.91 42.95
C SER A 360 0.47 -27.40 42.95
N GLU A 361 -0.46 -28.14 42.31
CA GLU A 361 -1.87 -27.75 42.16
C GLU A 361 -2.57 -27.39 43.50
N ASP A 362 -2.24 -28.08 44.59
CA ASP A 362 -2.86 -27.91 45.91
C ASP A 362 -1.85 -27.56 47.03
N GLN A 363 -0.58 -27.24 46.73
CA GLN A 363 0.41 -26.82 47.73
C GLN A 363 1.15 -25.51 47.40
N PRO A 364 1.49 -24.69 48.43
CA PRO A 364 1.28 -24.92 49.87
C PRO A 364 -0.11 -24.51 50.39
N SER A 365 -0.92 -23.78 49.60
CA SER A 365 -2.33 -23.46 49.90
C SER A 365 -3.01 -22.84 48.67
N GLN A 366 -4.34 -22.84 48.60
CA GLN A 366 -5.07 -22.24 47.46
C GLN A 366 -4.82 -20.72 47.26
N SER A 367 -4.31 -20.03 48.29
CA SER A 367 -3.90 -18.62 48.24
C SER A 367 -2.45 -18.40 47.78
N CYS A 368 -1.73 -19.44 47.35
CA CYS A 368 -0.39 -19.31 46.77
C CYS A 368 -0.40 -18.49 45.46
N VAL A 369 0.76 -17.92 45.11
CA VAL A 369 0.97 -17.17 43.85
C VAL A 369 1.78 -18.02 42.89
N CYS A 370 1.45 -18.02 41.60
CA CYS A 370 2.27 -18.71 40.60
C CYS A 370 3.60 -17.98 40.41
N ASP A 371 4.71 -18.70 40.59
CA ASP A 371 6.05 -18.17 40.30
C ASP A 371 6.14 -17.86 38.80
N ALA A 372 6.54 -16.64 38.44
CA ALA A 372 6.67 -16.20 37.05
C ALA A 372 7.93 -16.73 36.35
N ASN A 373 8.80 -17.47 37.05
CA ASN A 373 9.99 -18.10 36.50
C ASN A 373 9.59 -19.29 35.59
N PRO A 374 9.94 -19.29 34.30
CA PRO A 374 9.66 -20.42 33.41
C PRO A 374 10.29 -21.75 33.87
N SER A 375 11.36 -21.68 34.66
CA SER A 375 12.08 -22.83 35.24
C SER A 375 11.67 -23.17 36.67
N ALA A 376 10.55 -22.62 37.17
CA ALA A 376 9.99 -23.02 38.47
C ALA A 376 9.56 -24.50 38.46
N GLN A 377 9.61 -25.15 39.63
CA GLN A 377 9.14 -26.54 39.81
C GLN A 377 7.67 -26.72 39.36
N TYR A 378 6.87 -25.65 39.46
CA TYR A 378 5.52 -25.58 38.93
C TYR A 378 5.41 -24.37 37.99
N PRO A 379 5.59 -24.56 36.66
CA PRO A 379 5.71 -23.45 35.73
C PRO A 379 4.49 -22.53 35.70
N PRO A 380 4.66 -21.22 35.44
CA PRO A 380 3.58 -20.23 35.52
C PRO A 380 2.36 -20.55 34.64
N SER A 381 2.56 -21.15 33.46
CA SER A 381 1.49 -21.55 32.55
C SER A 381 0.65 -22.71 33.09
N SER A 382 1.30 -23.76 33.61
CA SER A 382 0.62 -24.86 34.31
C SER A 382 -0.14 -24.32 35.52
N CYS A 383 0.57 -23.64 36.42
CA CYS A 383 0.00 -23.10 37.65
C CYS A 383 -1.21 -22.18 37.42
N GLN A 384 -1.14 -21.24 36.47
CA GLN A 384 -2.27 -20.36 36.15
C GLN A 384 -3.44 -21.17 35.58
N SER A 385 -3.19 -22.07 34.63
CA SER A 385 -4.26 -22.83 33.98
C SER A 385 -4.90 -23.91 34.89
N GLU A 386 -4.22 -24.34 35.95
CA GLU A 386 -4.68 -25.41 36.83
C GLU A 386 -5.30 -24.87 38.13
N LYS A 387 -4.84 -23.71 38.63
CA LYS A 387 -5.36 -23.08 39.85
C LYS A 387 -6.87 -22.88 39.80
N LYS A 388 -7.57 -23.31 40.85
CA LYS A 388 -9.02 -23.24 41.00
C LYS A 388 -9.51 -21.78 41.06
N CYS A 389 -10.55 -21.45 40.31
CA CYS A 389 -11.07 -20.08 40.22
C CYS A 389 -11.58 -19.56 41.58
N THR A 390 -11.10 -18.39 42.01
CA THR A 390 -11.62 -17.65 43.18
C THR A 390 -12.79 -16.72 42.83
N GLU A 391 -12.90 -16.35 41.56
CA GLU A 391 -13.94 -15.49 41.00
C GLU A 391 -15.33 -16.12 41.03
N SER A 392 -16.36 -15.31 41.28
CA SER A 392 -17.74 -15.79 41.41
C SER A 392 -18.29 -16.33 40.07
N SER A 393 -19.18 -17.32 40.11
CA SER A 393 -19.75 -17.92 38.90
C SER A 393 -20.56 -16.98 37.98
N ASN A 394 -20.80 -15.74 38.40
CA ASN A 394 -21.49 -14.70 37.61
C ASN A 394 -20.52 -13.68 36.96
N SER A 395 -19.21 -13.78 37.20
CA SER A 395 -18.20 -12.92 36.56
C SER A 395 -17.56 -13.61 35.34
N THR A 396 -16.59 -12.93 34.72
CA THR A 396 -15.86 -13.39 33.52
C THR A 396 -14.37 -13.29 33.79
N VAL A 397 -13.63 -14.32 33.41
CA VAL A 397 -12.16 -14.40 33.49
C VAL A 397 -11.57 -14.52 32.09
N PRO A 398 -10.28 -14.17 31.87
CA PRO A 398 -9.59 -14.50 30.63
C PRO A 398 -9.67 -16.01 30.35
N LYS A 399 -9.80 -16.38 29.06
CA LYS A 399 -10.00 -17.79 28.69
C LYS A 399 -8.87 -18.68 29.22
N ASP A 400 -9.25 -19.80 29.84
CA ASP A 400 -8.38 -20.84 30.40
C ASP A 400 -7.44 -20.37 31.53
N SER A 401 -7.70 -19.20 32.15
CA SER A 401 -6.83 -18.59 33.18
C SER A 401 -7.04 -19.10 34.62
N CYS A 402 -8.01 -19.98 34.85
CA CYS A 402 -8.20 -20.74 36.09
C CYS A 402 -9.13 -21.94 35.83
N THR A 403 -9.02 -23.00 36.63
CA THR A 403 -9.90 -24.18 36.55
C THR A 403 -11.24 -23.92 37.24
N CYS A 404 -12.35 -24.19 36.54
CA CYS A 404 -13.70 -24.13 37.10
C CYS A 404 -13.85 -25.08 38.30
N SER A 405 -14.60 -24.68 39.32
CA SER A 405 -14.89 -25.50 40.51
C SER A 405 -16.40 -25.60 40.75
N ARG A 406 -16.83 -26.51 41.64
CA ARG A 406 -18.24 -26.70 42.01
C ARG A 406 -18.94 -25.45 42.55
N THR A 407 -18.20 -24.49 43.14
CA THR A 407 -18.74 -23.24 43.70
C THR A 407 -18.45 -22.02 42.84
N ASN A 408 -17.33 -22.00 42.13
CA ASN A 408 -16.83 -20.88 41.34
C ASN A 408 -16.54 -21.33 39.90
N TYR A 409 -17.40 -20.94 38.97
CA TYR A 409 -17.33 -21.27 37.54
C TYR A 409 -17.60 -20.03 36.67
N PRO A 410 -16.76 -18.98 36.73
CA PRO A 410 -16.91 -17.76 35.93
C PRO A 410 -16.82 -18.05 34.43
N THR A 411 -17.35 -17.14 33.60
CA THR A 411 -17.30 -17.29 32.13
C THR A 411 -15.83 -17.24 31.67
N GLY A 412 -15.38 -18.26 30.94
CA GLY A 412 -14.00 -18.39 30.46
C GLY A 412 -13.08 -19.28 31.30
N CYS A 413 -13.53 -19.85 32.42
CA CYS A 413 -12.72 -20.82 33.17
C CYS A 413 -12.49 -22.13 32.37
N LYS A 414 -11.35 -22.78 32.65
CA LYS A 414 -10.95 -24.08 32.09
C LYS A 414 -11.70 -25.20 32.79
N CYS A 415 -12.27 -26.15 32.04
CA CYS A 415 -13.00 -27.25 32.65
C CYS A 415 -12.07 -28.31 33.28
N PRO A 416 -12.39 -28.84 34.48
CA PRO A 416 -11.62 -29.91 35.11
C PRO A 416 -11.36 -31.13 34.21
N THR A 417 -10.11 -31.59 34.19
CA THR A 417 -9.70 -32.81 33.47
C THR A 417 -10.17 -34.09 34.17
N ASP A 418 -10.33 -34.04 35.51
CA ASP A 418 -11.04 -35.07 36.27
C ASP A 418 -12.55 -34.86 36.13
N SER A 419 -13.24 -35.85 35.56
CA SER A 419 -14.69 -35.82 35.40
C SER A 419 -15.43 -35.64 36.73
N SER A 420 -14.91 -36.16 37.86
CA SER A 420 -15.59 -36.12 39.16
C SER A 420 -15.92 -34.68 39.60
N GLN A 421 -15.04 -33.73 39.26
CA GLN A 421 -15.12 -32.33 39.65
C GLN A 421 -16.14 -31.51 38.83
N LEU A 422 -16.65 -32.06 37.73
CA LEU A 422 -17.75 -31.46 36.95
C LEU A 422 -19.09 -31.47 37.71
N THR A 423 -19.20 -32.23 38.80
CA THR A 423 -20.42 -32.38 39.61
C THR A 423 -20.87 -31.03 40.21
N GLY A 424 -21.83 -30.38 39.53
CA GLY A 424 -22.38 -29.08 39.92
C GLY A 424 -21.99 -27.92 39.00
N ILE A 425 -21.10 -28.14 38.02
CA ILE A 425 -20.74 -27.14 37.00
C ILE A 425 -21.74 -27.25 35.83
N PRO A 426 -22.42 -26.15 35.43
CA PRO A 426 -23.48 -26.21 34.42
C PRO A 426 -22.93 -26.36 32.99
N ILE A 427 -23.77 -26.88 32.09
CA ILE A 427 -23.41 -27.30 30.73
C ILE A 427 -22.92 -26.14 29.83
N ASN A 428 -23.41 -24.92 30.06
CA ASN A 428 -23.02 -23.72 29.32
C ASN A 428 -21.63 -23.18 29.73
N GLN A 429 -21.09 -23.66 30.85
CA GLN A 429 -19.73 -23.35 31.31
C GLN A 429 -18.75 -24.47 30.93
N CYS A 430 -19.18 -25.72 31.11
CA CYS A 430 -18.44 -26.91 30.72
C CYS A 430 -19.33 -27.87 29.96
N GLU A 431 -19.06 -28.05 28.68
CA GLU A 431 -19.74 -29.02 27.81
C GLU A 431 -19.70 -30.44 28.38
N CYS A 432 -20.64 -31.28 27.97
CA CYS A 432 -20.69 -32.68 28.40
C CYS A 432 -19.52 -33.48 27.81
N ARG A 433 -18.77 -34.20 28.65
CA ARG A 433 -17.68 -35.04 28.14
C ARG A 433 -18.20 -36.24 27.36
N SER A 434 -17.42 -36.69 26.37
CA SER A 434 -17.72 -37.87 25.56
C SER A 434 -17.52 -39.22 26.27
N SER A 435 -17.18 -39.22 27.56
CA SER A 435 -17.07 -40.41 28.40
C SER A 435 -17.13 -40.06 29.88
N ALA A 436 -17.79 -40.88 30.68
CA ALA A 436 -17.78 -40.83 32.15
C ALA A 436 -18.01 -39.43 32.80
N ASP A 437 -18.83 -38.57 32.20
CA ASP A 437 -19.30 -37.32 32.83
C ASP A 437 -20.31 -37.64 33.95
N PRO A 438 -20.10 -37.22 35.22
CA PRO A 438 -21.02 -37.52 36.31
C PRO A 438 -22.37 -36.80 36.20
N ARG A 439 -22.50 -35.85 35.24
CA ARG A 439 -23.75 -35.15 34.93
C ARG A 439 -24.61 -35.89 33.91
N ALA A 440 -24.13 -37.01 33.36
CA ALA A 440 -24.88 -37.89 32.46
C ALA A 440 -26.13 -38.46 33.13
N ASN A 441 -27.14 -38.80 32.32
CA ASN A 441 -28.47 -39.21 32.79
C ASN A 441 -29.17 -38.11 33.63
N GLY A 442 -29.01 -36.84 33.22
CA GLY A 442 -29.58 -35.69 33.90
C GLY A 442 -29.41 -34.40 33.10
N ILE A 443 -28.33 -33.66 33.36
CA ILE A 443 -27.97 -32.44 32.61
C ILE A 443 -27.33 -32.80 31.27
N CYS A 444 -26.52 -33.86 31.27
CA CYS A 444 -25.93 -34.44 30.06
C CYS A 444 -26.72 -35.66 29.58
N PRO A 445 -26.70 -35.96 28.26
CA PRO A 445 -27.25 -37.19 27.71
C PRO A 445 -26.75 -38.43 28.45
N ALA A 446 -27.59 -39.45 28.58
CA ALA A 446 -27.16 -40.74 29.12
C ALA A 446 -26.27 -41.46 28.09
N TYR A 447 -25.20 -42.12 28.53
CA TYR A 447 -24.38 -42.92 27.62
C TYR A 447 -25.15 -44.15 27.13
N CYS A 448 -24.95 -44.51 25.87
CA CYS A 448 -25.59 -45.67 25.26
C CYS A 448 -25.10 -46.98 25.89
N ILE A 449 -26.05 -47.84 26.25
CA ILE A 449 -25.79 -49.20 26.76
C ILE A 449 -26.09 -50.19 25.62
N LYS A 450 -25.18 -51.13 25.39
CA LYS A 450 -25.29 -52.21 24.38
C LYS A 450 -26.62 -52.96 24.51
N GLY A 451 -27.37 -53.08 23.42
CA GLY A 451 -28.71 -53.69 23.40
C GLY A 451 -29.82 -52.81 23.98
N LYS A 452 -29.54 -51.55 24.33
CA LYS A 452 -30.49 -50.53 24.81
C LYS A 452 -30.25 -49.15 24.16
N VAL A 453 -29.59 -49.14 23.01
CA VAL A 453 -29.32 -47.91 22.25
C VAL A 453 -30.63 -47.27 21.80
N ASN A 454 -30.65 -45.94 21.74
CA ASN A 454 -31.78 -45.13 21.27
C ASN A 454 -31.25 -43.81 20.69
N ALA A 455 -32.13 -43.01 20.09
CA ALA A 455 -31.73 -41.75 19.44
C ALA A 455 -31.09 -40.72 20.39
N SER A 456 -31.46 -40.74 21.68
CA SER A 456 -31.12 -39.72 22.68
C SER A 456 -29.93 -40.08 23.58
N CYS A 457 -29.40 -41.31 23.50
CA CYS A 457 -28.19 -41.68 24.22
C CYS A 457 -26.93 -41.31 23.43
N GLU A 458 -25.82 -41.04 24.10
CA GLU A 458 -24.56 -40.69 23.44
C GLU A 458 -23.50 -41.81 23.53
N CYS A 459 -22.69 -41.97 22.48
CA CYS A 459 -21.75 -43.09 22.43
C CYS A 459 -20.47 -42.78 23.22
N ASP A 460 -20.26 -43.48 24.34
CA ASP A 460 -19.07 -43.30 25.16
C ASP A 460 -17.80 -43.68 24.38
N THR A 461 -16.90 -42.70 24.22
CA THR A 461 -15.66 -42.81 23.44
C THR A 461 -14.61 -43.74 24.07
N ASN A 462 -14.69 -43.98 25.38
CA ASN A 462 -13.72 -44.77 26.16
C ASN A 462 -14.30 -46.08 26.72
N SER A 463 -15.54 -46.43 26.37
CA SER A 463 -16.17 -47.68 26.82
C SER A 463 -15.53 -48.93 26.20
N SER A 464 -14.77 -49.66 27.03
CA SER A 464 -14.18 -50.96 26.66
C SER A 464 -15.22 -52.07 26.47
N SER A 465 -16.39 -51.96 27.12
CA SER A 465 -17.48 -52.95 27.03
C SER A 465 -18.41 -52.72 25.82
N PHE A 466 -18.46 -51.49 25.31
CA PHE A 466 -19.23 -51.12 24.13
C PHE A 466 -18.49 -50.04 23.31
N PRO A 467 -17.49 -50.45 22.50
CA PRO A 467 -16.63 -49.51 21.80
C PRO A 467 -17.38 -48.55 20.88
N LEU A 468 -16.86 -47.33 20.75
CA LEU A 468 -17.44 -46.23 19.98
C LEU A 468 -17.97 -46.64 18.60
N SER A 469 -17.20 -47.44 17.85
CA SER A 469 -17.60 -47.94 16.52
C SER A 469 -18.82 -48.86 16.57
N SER A 470 -18.87 -49.80 17.52
CA SER A 470 -20.02 -50.67 17.75
C SER A 470 -21.26 -49.88 18.16
N CYS A 471 -21.09 -48.90 19.05
CA CYS A 471 -22.17 -48.02 19.47
C CYS A 471 -22.72 -47.15 18.34
N GLN A 472 -21.85 -46.53 17.53
CA GLN A 472 -22.27 -45.71 16.41
C GLN A 472 -22.98 -46.52 15.32
N THR A 473 -22.54 -47.77 15.06
CA THR A 473 -23.26 -48.70 14.19
C THR A 473 -24.64 -49.04 14.77
N GLU A 474 -24.73 -49.47 16.03
CA GLU A 474 -26.02 -49.82 16.66
C GLU A 474 -26.98 -48.63 16.71
N LYS A 475 -26.49 -47.40 16.96
CA LYS A 475 -27.28 -46.15 16.91
C LYS A 475 -27.80 -45.87 15.49
N LYS A 476 -26.94 -45.99 14.47
CA LYS A 476 -27.35 -45.83 13.05
C LYS A 476 -28.38 -46.86 12.60
N CYS A 477 -28.27 -48.12 13.03
CA CYS A 477 -29.27 -49.15 12.73
C CYS A 477 -30.66 -48.85 13.33
N ILE A 478 -30.76 -47.93 14.30
CA ILE A 478 -32.01 -47.48 14.92
C ILE A 478 -32.49 -46.15 14.33
N THR A 479 -31.60 -45.17 14.14
CA THR A 479 -31.99 -43.80 13.74
C THR A 479 -31.99 -43.55 12.23
N ASP A 480 -31.23 -44.33 11.45
CA ASP A 480 -30.93 -44.04 10.04
C ASP A 480 -30.92 -45.32 9.17
N LEU A 481 -31.77 -46.29 9.55
CA LEU A 481 -31.78 -47.65 8.98
C LEU A 481 -31.88 -47.67 7.44
N ILE A 482 -32.64 -46.73 6.85
CA ILE A 482 -32.86 -46.62 5.40
C ILE A 482 -31.54 -46.46 4.63
N ASN A 483 -30.57 -45.74 5.19
CA ASN A 483 -29.29 -45.45 4.53
C ASN A 483 -28.18 -46.47 4.85
N GLN A 484 -28.44 -47.44 5.73
CA GLN A 484 -27.46 -48.49 6.08
C GLN A 484 -27.61 -49.72 5.20
N ASN A 485 -26.52 -50.34 4.78
CA ASN A 485 -26.56 -51.61 4.05
C ASN A 485 -26.78 -52.82 4.98
N ASN A 486 -27.04 -53.98 4.37
CA ASN A 486 -27.34 -55.23 5.08
C ASN A 486 -26.14 -55.83 5.84
N THR A 487 -24.90 -55.44 5.53
CA THR A 487 -23.68 -55.87 6.23
C THR A 487 -23.36 -55.02 7.45
N MET A 488 -23.71 -53.73 7.45
CA MET A 488 -23.61 -52.83 8.60
C MET A 488 -24.77 -53.02 9.58
N CYS A 489 -25.99 -53.13 9.05
CA CYS A 489 -27.22 -53.32 9.81
C CYS A 489 -28.02 -54.48 9.21
N PRO A 490 -28.03 -55.67 9.85
CA PRO A 490 -28.78 -56.83 9.39
C PRO A 490 -30.23 -56.50 9.06
N CYS A 491 -30.79 -57.15 8.04
CA CYS A 491 -32.19 -56.94 7.64
C CYS A 491 -33.14 -57.31 8.79
N LEU A 492 -34.06 -56.41 9.15
CA LEU A 492 -35.04 -56.68 10.20
C LEU A 492 -35.96 -57.83 9.77
N SER A 493 -36.38 -58.65 10.74
CA SER A 493 -37.28 -59.79 10.52
C SER A 493 -38.60 -59.36 9.88
N THR A 494 -39.08 -58.15 10.20
CA THR A 494 -40.36 -57.60 9.74
C THR A 494 -40.27 -56.08 9.63
N GLY A 495 -40.80 -55.49 8.55
CA GLY A 495 -40.92 -54.03 8.42
C GLY A 495 -39.62 -53.28 8.12
N ASP A 496 -38.56 -53.96 7.64
CA ASP A 496 -37.36 -53.28 7.17
C ASP A 496 -37.69 -52.39 5.95
N PRO A 497 -37.43 -51.07 6.00
CA PRO A 497 -37.77 -50.16 4.89
C PRO A 497 -36.90 -50.39 3.64
N ARG A 498 -35.82 -51.17 3.73
CA ARG A 498 -34.94 -51.56 2.60
C ARG A 498 -35.43 -52.84 1.90
N ALA A 499 -36.45 -53.51 2.41
CA ALA A 499 -36.96 -54.77 1.87
C ALA A 499 -37.44 -54.61 0.41
N GLY A 500 -36.92 -55.45 -0.49
CA GLY A 500 -37.22 -55.40 -1.92
C GLY A 500 -36.36 -54.42 -2.73
N GLN A 501 -35.59 -53.52 -2.10
CA GLN A 501 -34.69 -52.59 -2.78
C GLN A 501 -33.29 -53.19 -3.06
N GLY A 502 -33.23 -54.51 -3.28
CA GLY A 502 -31.99 -55.26 -3.55
C GLY A 502 -31.06 -55.45 -2.34
N GLN A 503 -31.06 -54.55 -1.35
CA GLN A 503 -30.26 -54.69 -0.13
C GLN A 503 -30.82 -55.74 0.84
N CYS A 504 -32.14 -55.76 1.02
CA CYS A 504 -32.83 -56.77 1.83
C CYS A 504 -33.85 -57.53 0.96
N PRO A 505 -34.01 -58.87 1.12
CA PRO A 505 -35.02 -59.63 0.40
C PRO A 505 -36.43 -59.03 0.59
N ALA A 506 -37.25 -59.06 -0.44
CA ALA A 506 -38.65 -58.67 -0.32
C ALA A 506 -39.39 -59.63 0.62
N TYR A 507 -40.26 -59.12 1.49
CA TYR A 507 -41.18 -59.99 2.21
C TYR A 507 -42.20 -60.59 1.25
N CYS A 508 -42.56 -61.86 1.43
CA CYS A 508 -43.59 -62.49 0.62
C CYS A 508 -44.96 -61.84 0.88
N VAL A 509 -45.69 -61.53 -0.19
CA VAL A 509 -47.10 -61.14 -0.15
C VAL A 509 -47.96 -62.37 -0.46
N LYS A 510 -49.11 -62.49 0.21
CA LYS A 510 -50.06 -63.61 0.04
C LYS A 510 -50.55 -63.69 -1.40
N GLY A 511 -50.46 -64.87 -2.03
CA GLY A 511 -50.75 -65.08 -3.45
C GLY A 511 -49.69 -64.58 -4.42
N GLN A 512 -48.56 -64.04 -3.93
CA GLN A 512 -47.43 -63.54 -4.74
C GLN A 512 -46.08 -64.04 -4.19
N ALA A 513 -46.07 -65.23 -3.57
CA ALA A 513 -44.84 -65.86 -3.08
C ALA A 513 -43.91 -66.24 -4.25
N THR A 514 -42.65 -65.81 -4.17
CA THR A 514 -41.60 -66.17 -5.14
C THR A 514 -40.46 -66.91 -4.46
N VAL A 515 -39.62 -67.60 -5.23
CA VAL A 515 -38.41 -68.29 -4.72
C VAL A 515 -37.49 -67.35 -3.92
N ASN A 516 -37.49 -66.05 -4.24
CA ASN A 516 -36.56 -65.07 -3.64
C ASN A 516 -37.16 -64.23 -2.50
N CYS A 517 -38.43 -64.38 -2.14
CA CYS A 517 -39.03 -63.63 -1.03
C CYS A 517 -38.86 -64.35 0.32
N THR A 518 -38.88 -63.56 1.42
CA THR A 518 -38.77 -64.05 2.81
C THR A 518 -40.13 -64.07 3.50
N CYS A 519 -40.46 -65.16 4.18
CA CYS A 519 -41.70 -65.27 4.95
C CYS A 519 -41.62 -64.46 6.25
N ASN A 520 -42.53 -63.50 6.39
CA ASN A 520 -42.63 -62.55 7.51
C ASN A 520 -43.56 -63.13 8.60
N THR A 521 -43.19 -63.03 9.88
CA THR A 521 -43.97 -63.57 11.02
C THR A 521 -45.20 -62.74 11.38
N ASN A 522 -45.20 -61.45 11.04
CA ASN A 522 -46.13 -60.46 11.56
C ASN A 522 -47.16 -59.98 10.51
N THR A 523 -47.23 -60.62 9.33
CA THR A 523 -48.23 -60.27 8.30
C THR A 523 -49.62 -60.75 8.73
N PRO A 524 -50.59 -59.85 8.99
CA PRO A 524 -51.91 -60.24 9.49
C PRO A 524 -52.64 -61.16 8.52
N GLY A 525 -53.01 -62.36 8.96
CA GLY A 525 -53.71 -63.35 8.13
C GLY A 525 -52.85 -64.08 7.10
N TYR A 526 -51.51 -64.02 7.20
CA TYR A 526 -50.58 -64.79 6.36
C TYR A 526 -49.42 -65.33 7.20
N THR A 527 -49.55 -66.57 7.68
CA THR A 527 -48.55 -67.18 8.57
C THR A 527 -47.29 -67.62 7.81
N VAL A 528 -46.19 -67.81 8.53
CA VAL A 528 -44.94 -68.36 7.96
C VAL A 528 -45.20 -69.70 7.27
N ASP A 529 -45.95 -70.60 7.89
CA ASP A 529 -46.32 -71.91 7.30
C ASP A 529 -47.14 -71.77 6.01
N GLN A 530 -48.07 -70.82 5.96
CA GLN A 530 -48.86 -70.56 4.76
C GLN A 530 -47.97 -69.99 3.63
N CYS A 531 -47.05 -69.09 3.98
CA CYS A 531 -46.07 -68.54 3.06
C CYS A 531 -45.08 -69.59 2.54
N GLN A 532 -44.58 -70.48 3.40
CA GLN A 532 -43.69 -71.57 2.99
C GLN A 532 -44.40 -72.56 2.06
N LYS A 533 -45.69 -72.86 2.31
CA LYS A 533 -46.52 -73.66 1.41
C LYS A 533 -46.72 -72.98 0.05
N GLU A 534 -47.14 -71.71 0.02
CA GLU A 534 -47.29 -70.96 -1.24
C GLU A 534 -45.96 -70.89 -2.02
N LYS A 535 -44.83 -70.76 -1.33
CA LYS A 535 -43.48 -70.77 -1.92
C LYS A 535 -43.08 -72.14 -2.51
N LEU A 536 -43.43 -73.25 -1.84
CA LEU A 536 -43.25 -74.61 -2.37
C LEU A 536 -44.12 -74.86 -3.60
N CYS A 537 -45.37 -74.40 -3.59
CA CYS A 537 -46.28 -74.52 -4.74
C CYS A 537 -45.77 -73.78 -5.98
N PHE A 538 -45.02 -72.69 -5.81
CA PHE A 538 -44.38 -71.98 -6.93
C PHE A 538 -43.07 -72.61 -7.40
N ALA A 539 -42.31 -73.24 -6.50
CA ALA A 539 -40.96 -73.74 -6.79
C ALA A 539 -40.92 -75.17 -7.34
N ASP A 540 -41.83 -76.04 -6.89
CA ASP A 540 -41.74 -77.49 -7.09
C ASP A 540 -43.13 -78.15 -7.31
N LEU A 541 -44.01 -77.47 -8.06
CA LEU A 541 -45.42 -77.84 -8.21
C LEU A 541 -45.64 -79.32 -8.63
N ILE A 542 -44.74 -79.88 -9.44
CA ILE A 542 -44.81 -81.26 -9.97
C ILE A 542 -44.83 -82.30 -8.84
N ASN A 543 -44.09 -82.08 -7.75
CA ASN A 543 -43.95 -83.03 -6.66
C ASN A 543 -44.94 -82.79 -5.50
N GLN A 544 -45.75 -81.72 -5.55
CA GLN A 544 -46.71 -81.38 -4.49
C GLN A 544 -48.09 -82.00 -4.76
N PRO A 545 -48.70 -82.72 -3.81
CA PRO A 545 -50.05 -83.27 -3.97
C PRO A 545 -51.10 -82.16 -3.99
N ASN A 546 -52.27 -82.45 -4.58
CA ASN A 546 -53.38 -81.50 -4.71
C ASN A 546 -53.93 -80.97 -3.36
N THR A 547 -53.68 -81.69 -2.26
CA THR A 547 -53.97 -81.29 -0.87
C THR A 547 -53.00 -80.26 -0.29
N THR A 548 -51.77 -80.19 -0.80
CA THR A 548 -50.77 -79.16 -0.43
C THR A 548 -50.88 -77.95 -1.35
N CYS A 549 -51.02 -78.19 -2.66
CA CYS A 549 -51.10 -77.16 -3.69
C CYS A 549 -52.27 -77.47 -4.63
N GLN A 550 -53.31 -76.64 -4.60
CA GLN A 550 -54.47 -76.79 -5.51
C GLN A 550 -54.03 -76.84 -6.97
N CYS A 551 -54.82 -77.51 -7.81
CA CYS A 551 -54.58 -77.57 -9.26
C CYS A 551 -54.70 -76.17 -9.86
N LEU A 552 -53.70 -75.75 -10.65
CA LEU A 552 -53.78 -74.50 -11.39
C LEU A 552 -54.93 -74.57 -12.43
N PRO A 553 -55.63 -73.45 -12.70
CA PRO A 553 -56.76 -73.45 -13.63
C PRO A 553 -56.35 -73.71 -15.08
N THR A 554 -55.07 -73.47 -15.43
CA THR A 554 -54.51 -73.67 -16.77
C THR A 554 -53.05 -74.11 -16.68
N GLY A 555 -52.64 -75.09 -17.49
CA GLY A 555 -51.23 -75.49 -17.63
C GLY A 555 -50.59 -76.15 -16.40
N ASP A 556 -51.35 -76.72 -15.46
CA ASP A 556 -50.78 -77.49 -14.34
C ASP A 556 -50.07 -78.75 -14.87
N PRO A 557 -48.78 -78.97 -14.57
CA PRO A 557 -48.04 -80.14 -15.06
C PRO A 557 -48.50 -81.48 -14.45
N ARG A 558 -49.38 -81.45 -13.43
CA ARG A 558 -50.02 -82.64 -12.84
C ARG A 558 -51.34 -83.01 -13.53
N ALA A 559 -51.86 -82.19 -14.44
CA ALA A 559 -53.11 -82.44 -15.15
C ALA A 559 -53.06 -83.76 -15.95
N GLY A 560 -54.10 -84.58 -15.81
CA GLY A 560 -54.19 -85.91 -16.43
C GLY A 560 -53.42 -87.02 -15.70
N ASN A 561 -52.42 -86.70 -14.88
CA ASN A 561 -51.63 -87.67 -14.11
C ASN A 561 -52.31 -88.10 -12.79
N GLY A 562 -53.64 -88.18 -12.77
CA GLY A 562 -54.44 -88.64 -11.63
C GLY A 562 -54.53 -87.69 -10.42
N GLN A 563 -53.62 -86.73 -10.25
CA GLN A 563 -53.70 -85.73 -9.17
C GLN A 563 -54.58 -84.52 -9.51
N CYS A 564 -54.63 -84.14 -10.79
CA CYS A 564 -55.47 -83.06 -11.30
C CYS A 564 -56.22 -83.55 -12.55
N PRO A 565 -57.49 -83.12 -12.77
CA PRO A 565 -58.23 -83.43 -13.99
C PRO A 565 -57.46 -83.02 -15.26
N ALA A 566 -57.71 -83.71 -16.37
CA ALA A 566 -57.16 -83.32 -17.66
C ALA A 566 -57.89 -82.07 -18.20
N TYR A 567 -57.20 -81.20 -18.92
CA TYR A 567 -57.86 -80.11 -19.63
C TYR A 567 -58.55 -80.63 -20.89
N CYS A 568 -59.72 -80.09 -21.22
CA CYS A 568 -60.44 -80.47 -22.43
C CYS A 568 -59.69 -79.99 -23.68
N ILE A 569 -59.43 -80.92 -24.60
CA ILE A 569 -58.92 -80.60 -25.94
C ILE A 569 -60.14 -80.40 -26.85
N LYS A 570 -60.08 -79.38 -27.72
CA LYS A 570 -61.11 -79.08 -28.71
C LYS A 570 -61.49 -80.31 -29.53
N ASP A 571 -62.79 -80.46 -29.81
CA ASP A 571 -63.39 -81.62 -30.49
C ASP A 571 -63.28 -82.97 -29.72
N GLN A 572 -62.50 -83.04 -28.62
CA GLN A 572 -62.24 -84.23 -27.81
C GLN A 572 -62.77 -84.14 -26.36
N VAL A 573 -63.69 -83.22 -26.09
CA VAL A 573 -64.37 -83.06 -24.79
C VAL A 573 -64.94 -84.38 -24.27
N ASN A 574 -64.74 -84.68 -22.99
CA ASN A 574 -65.26 -85.85 -22.30
C ASN A 574 -65.69 -85.51 -20.86
N GLU A 575 -66.42 -86.41 -20.21
CA GLU A 575 -67.04 -86.17 -18.89
C GLU A 575 -66.06 -85.92 -17.73
N SER A 576 -64.76 -86.22 -17.89
CA SER A 576 -63.74 -86.06 -16.85
C SER A 576 -62.73 -84.94 -17.13
N CYS A 577 -62.89 -84.17 -18.22
CA CYS A 577 -62.03 -83.04 -18.53
C CYS A 577 -62.59 -81.70 -18.03
N MET A 578 -61.70 -80.73 -17.76
CA MET A 578 -62.05 -79.37 -17.36
C MET A 578 -61.75 -78.34 -18.46
N CYS A 579 -62.61 -77.34 -18.60
CA CYS A 579 -62.44 -76.24 -19.55
C CYS A 579 -61.43 -75.19 -19.04
N ASP A 580 -60.21 -75.26 -19.58
CA ASP A 580 -59.12 -74.29 -19.45
C ASP A 580 -59.54 -72.89 -19.98
N THR A 581 -59.00 -71.81 -19.40
CA THR A 581 -59.33 -70.43 -19.80
C THR A 581 -58.40 -69.82 -20.84
N ASN A 582 -57.22 -70.40 -21.05
CA ASN A 582 -56.07 -69.77 -21.70
C ASN A 582 -55.58 -70.52 -22.97
N ILE A 583 -56.19 -71.64 -23.37
CA ILE A 583 -55.82 -72.36 -24.60
C ILE A 583 -55.97 -71.44 -25.83
N PRO A 584 -54.89 -71.13 -26.58
CA PRO A 584 -54.96 -70.25 -27.74
C PRO A 584 -55.87 -70.83 -28.84
N GLY A 585 -56.97 -70.12 -29.13
CA GLY A 585 -57.96 -70.56 -30.13
C GLY A 585 -59.06 -71.50 -29.61
N TYR A 586 -59.06 -71.83 -28.32
CA TYR A 586 -60.13 -72.61 -27.67
C TYR A 586 -60.47 -72.01 -26.29
N THR A 587 -61.36 -71.02 -26.31
CA THR A 587 -61.77 -70.30 -25.09
C THR A 587 -62.62 -71.18 -24.17
N GLN A 588 -62.63 -70.86 -22.87
CA GLN A 588 -63.49 -71.54 -21.89
C GLN A 588 -64.96 -71.58 -22.33
N ALA A 589 -65.48 -70.50 -22.91
CA ALA A 589 -66.84 -70.43 -23.43
C ALA A 589 -67.08 -71.40 -24.59
N GLN A 590 -66.14 -71.54 -25.53
CA GLN A 590 -66.23 -72.54 -26.60
C GLN A 590 -66.17 -73.97 -26.05
N CYS A 591 -65.33 -74.23 -25.06
CA CYS A 591 -65.27 -75.53 -24.39
C CYS A 591 -66.57 -75.86 -23.63
N GLN A 592 -67.13 -74.91 -22.88
CA GLN A 592 -68.40 -75.08 -22.17
C GLN A 592 -69.57 -75.31 -23.14
N ILE A 593 -69.58 -74.61 -24.28
CA ILE A 593 -70.53 -74.85 -25.36
C ILE A 593 -70.33 -76.25 -25.95
N GLU A 594 -69.11 -76.67 -26.32
CA GLU A 594 -68.86 -78.03 -26.83
C GLU A 594 -69.26 -79.12 -25.82
N TYR A 595 -69.03 -78.91 -24.52
CA TYR A 595 -69.50 -79.81 -23.46
C TYR A 595 -71.03 -79.89 -23.42
N GLN A 596 -71.72 -78.74 -23.40
CA GLN A 596 -73.19 -78.67 -23.38
C GLN A 596 -73.81 -79.26 -24.65
N CYS A 597 -73.25 -78.99 -25.82
CA CYS A 597 -73.74 -79.55 -27.09
C CYS A 597 -73.49 -81.06 -27.21
N LYS A 598 -72.53 -81.62 -26.46
CA LYS A 598 -72.20 -83.05 -26.49
C LYS A 598 -72.96 -83.86 -25.42
N TYR A 599 -73.22 -83.28 -24.25
CA TYR A 599 -73.77 -83.99 -23.09
C TYR A 599 -75.15 -83.49 -22.60
N ASP A 600 -75.61 -82.31 -23.04
CA ASP A 600 -76.87 -81.67 -22.61
C ASP A 600 -77.73 -81.17 -23.79
N LEU A 601 -77.47 -81.69 -25.00
CA LEU A 601 -78.01 -81.16 -26.27
C LEU A 601 -79.54 -80.90 -26.28
N ALA A 602 -80.32 -81.71 -25.56
CA ALA A 602 -81.77 -81.60 -25.47
C ALA A 602 -82.27 -80.28 -24.83
N ASN A 603 -81.49 -79.68 -23.93
CA ASN A 603 -81.84 -78.41 -23.26
C ASN A 603 -81.28 -77.17 -23.98
N GLN A 604 -80.46 -77.37 -25.02
CA GLN A 604 -79.70 -76.30 -25.66
C GLN A 604 -80.37 -75.72 -26.90
N SER A 605 -80.42 -74.39 -26.98
CA SER A 605 -81.00 -73.67 -28.12
C SER A 605 -80.15 -73.81 -29.39
N ASN A 606 -80.76 -73.61 -30.55
CA ASN A 606 -80.04 -73.53 -31.84
C ASN A 606 -79.04 -72.34 -31.90
N ALA A 607 -79.23 -71.31 -31.07
CA ALA A 607 -78.25 -70.22 -30.94
C ALA A 607 -77.02 -70.61 -30.09
N THR A 608 -77.13 -71.65 -29.27
CA THR A 608 -76.02 -72.21 -28.46
C THR A 608 -75.33 -73.37 -29.18
N CYS A 609 -76.14 -74.31 -29.69
CA CYS A 609 -75.70 -75.57 -30.29
C CYS A 609 -76.38 -75.72 -31.66
N PRO A 610 -75.66 -75.51 -32.78
CA PRO A 610 -76.22 -75.61 -34.14
C PRO A 610 -76.96 -76.93 -34.38
N CYS A 611 -78.05 -76.89 -35.14
CA CYS A 611 -78.82 -78.08 -35.49
C CYS A 611 -77.98 -79.10 -36.28
N LEU A 612 -78.03 -80.38 -35.88
CA LEU A 612 -77.33 -81.45 -36.59
C LEU A 612 -78.00 -81.73 -37.95
N SER A 613 -77.16 -81.95 -38.97
CA SER A 613 -77.61 -82.11 -40.37
C SER A 613 -78.45 -83.37 -40.60
N THR A 614 -78.33 -84.38 -39.74
CA THR A 614 -79.26 -85.49 -39.58
C THR A 614 -79.36 -85.87 -38.09
N GLY A 615 -80.52 -86.39 -37.67
CA GLY A 615 -80.68 -87.01 -36.34
C GLY A 615 -80.83 -86.08 -35.14
N ASP A 616 -81.00 -84.76 -35.32
CA ASP A 616 -81.19 -83.84 -34.19
C ASP A 616 -82.54 -84.07 -33.49
N HIS A 617 -82.50 -84.45 -32.21
CA HIS A 617 -83.70 -84.69 -31.40
C HIS A 617 -84.59 -83.44 -31.20
N ARG A 618 -84.08 -82.23 -31.50
CA ARG A 618 -84.83 -80.96 -31.41
C ARG A 618 -85.62 -80.63 -32.69
N ALA A 619 -85.47 -81.42 -33.76
CA ALA A 619 -86.18 -81.22 -35.02
C ALA A 619 -87.71 -81.31 -34.84
N GLY A 620 -88.44 -80.32 -35.37
CA GLY A 620 -89.91 -80.25 -35.30
C GLY A 620 -90.47 -79.42 -34.14
N TYR A 621 -89.71 -79.17 -33.07
CA TYR A 621 -90.15 -78.38 -31.91
C TYR A 621 -89.82 -76.87 -32.01
N GLY A 622 -89.84 -76.32 -33.23
CA GLY A 622 -89.69 -74.89 -33.50
C GLY A 622 -88.30 -74.27 -33.31
N GLN A 623 -87.35 -74.96 -32.66
CA GLN A 623 -85.97 -74.46 -32.48
C GLN A 623 -85.03 -74.82 -33.64
N CYS A 624 -85.22 -75.98 -34.26
CA CYS A 624 -84.53 -76.41 -35.48
C CYS A 624 -85.53 -76.47 -36.65
N PRO A 625 -85.20 -75.90 -37.83
CA PRO A 625 -86.06 -75.97 -39.02
C PRO A 625 -86.35 -77.42 -39.42
N ALA A 626 -87.59 -77.71 -39.81
CA ALA A 626 -87.90 -78.97 -40.49
C ALA A 626 -87.21 -79.01 -41.87
N TYR A 627 -86.68 -80.17 -42.24
CA TYR A 627 -85.86 -80.33 -43.45
C TYR A 627 -86.69 -80.14 -44.74
N CYS A 628 -86.59 -78.97 -45.38
CA CYS A 628 -87.29 -78.68 -46.63
C CYS A 628 -86.61 -79.34 -47.84
N THR A 629 -87.23 -80.38 -48.40
CA THR A 629 -86.73 -81.13 -49.56
C THR A 629 -87.41 -80.76 -50.89
N SER A 630 -86.97 -79.67 -51.53
CA SER A 630 -86.96 -79.55 -53.00
C SER A 630 -86.15 -78.33 -53.48
N LYS A 631 -85.84 -78.32 -54.79
CA LYS A 631 -85.41 -77.11 -55.51
C LYS A 631 -86.68 -76.41 -56.02
N ASP A 632 -86.75 -75.07 -55.92
CA ASP A 632 -86.66 -74.20 -57.11
C ASP A 632 -86.83 -72.70 -56.80
N GLN A 633 -86.05 -71.89 -57.52
CA GLN A 633 -86.03 -70.42 -57.66
C GLN A 633 -85.82 -69.51 -56.40
N PRO A 634 -85.16 -68.34 -56.57
CA PRO A 634 -84.79 -67.44 -55.48
C PRO A 634 -85.72 -66.23 -55.32
N ASN A 635 -85.73 -65.59 -54.15
CA ASN A 635 -86.21 -64.21 -54.01
C ASN A 635 -85.37 -63.39 -53.00
N GLN A 636 -85.37 -62.07 -53.15
CA GLN A 636 -84.40 -61.14 -52.55
C GLN A 636 -84.82 -60.66 -51.16
N SER A 637 -84.21 -61.19 -50.10
CA SER A 637 -84.21 -60.51 -48.77
C SER A 637 -82.95 -60.75 -47.93
N CYS A 638 -81.79 -60.98 -48.58
CA CYS A 638 -80.55 -61.29 -47.88
C CYS A 638 -79.39 -60.33 -48.24
N LYS A 639 -79.59 -59.02 -48.01
CA LYS A 639 -78.55 -57.97 -47.99
C LYS A 639 -79.08 -56.59 -47.54
N ARG A 640 -78.96 -56.25 -46.24
CA ARG A 640 -78.76 -54.84 -45.80
C ARG A 640 -78.28 -54.58 -44.36
N ASN A 641 -78.43 -55.52 -43.41
CA ASN A 641 -78.09 -55.26 -42.00
C ASN A 641 -76.62 -55.61 -41.65
N ALA A 642 -75.66 -54.87 -42.21
CA ALA A 642 -74.23 -55.07 -41.94
C ALA A 642 -73.41 -53.75 -41.85
N MET A 643 -74.07 -52.59 -41.66
CA MET A 643 -73.38 -51.29 -41.73
C MET A 643 -73.91 -50.23 -40.75
N LEU A 644 -74.37 -50.63 -39.55
CA LEU A 644 -74.82 -49.69 -38.50
C LEU A 644 -74.07 -49.84 -37.15
N VAL A 645 -73.15 -50.80 -37.01
CA VAL A 645 -72.51 -51.11 -35.71
C VAL A 645 -71.13 -50.44 -35.54
N GLN A 646 -70.38 -50.18 -36.62
CA GLN A 646 -69.02 -49.63 -36.53
C GLN A 646 -68.96 -48.12 -36.21
N VAL A 647 -70.03 -47.35 -36.46
CA VAL A 647 -70.01 -45.88 -36.22
C VAL A 647 -70.01 -45.54 -34.71
N GLN A 648 -70.66 -46.36 -33.88
CA GLN A 648 -70.80 -46.06 -32.44
C GLN A 648 -69.53 -46.35 -31.60
N GLN A 649 -68.54 -47.10 -32.12
CA GLN A 649 -67.28 -47.30 -31.41
C GLN A 649 -66.29 -46.13 -31.60
N LEU A 650 -66.25 -45.51 -32.79
CA LEU A 650 -65.28 -44.43 -33.07
C LEU A 650 -65.50 -43.18 -32.19
N GLN A 651 -66.75 -42.82 -31.89
CA GLN A 651 -67.06 -41.64 -31.09
C GLN A 651 -66.62 -41.76 -29.61
N LYS A 652 -66.53 -42.97 -29.05
CA LYS A 652 -66.06 -43.17 -27.67
C LYS A 652 -64.55 -42.95 -27.50
N ILE A 653 -63.76 -43.24 -28.53
CA ILE A 653 -62.29 -43.16 -28.45
C ILE A 653 -61.82 -41.69 -28.47
N HIS A 654 -62.43 -40.85 -29.31
CA HIS A 654 -62.08 -39.41 -29.39
C HIS A 654 -62.32 -38.64 -28.08
N ALA A 655 -63.37 -38.98 -27.33
CA ALA A 655 -63.70 -38.28 -26.08
C ALA A 655 -62.68 -38.53 -24.96
N HIS A 656 -62.08 -39.73 -24.89
CA HIS A 656 -61.14 -40.09 -23.83
C HIS A 656 -59.76 -39.44 -24.05
N VAL A 657 -59.27 -39.42 -25.28
CA VAL A 657 -57.95 -38.85 -25.63
C VAL A 657 -57.90 -37.34 -25.39
N LEU A 658 -59.00 -36.63 -25.67
CA LEU A 658 -59.06 -35.17 -25.47
C LEU A 658 -58.96 -34.78 -23.98
N ASN A 659 -59.50 -35.61 -23.08
CA ASN A 659 -59.54 -35.33 -21.65
C ASN A 659 -58.16 -35.53 -20.97
N GLU A 660 -57.42 -36.56 -21.37
CA GLU A 660 -56.03 -36.81 -20.93
C GLU A 660 -55.11 -35.62 -21.28
N ILE A 661 -55.20 -35.12 -22.51
CA ILE A 661 -54.38 -34.00 -23.00
C ILE A 661 -54.66 -32.71 -22.22
N ILE A 662 -55.93 -32.45 -21.84
CA ILE A 662 -56.29 -31.28 -21.04
C ILE A 662 -55.69 -31.34 -19.64
N GLN A 663 -55.73 -32.50 -18.97
CA GLN A 663 -55.08 -32.67 -17.65
C GLN A 663 -53.57 -32.43 -17.72
N LEU A 664 -52.90 -32.97 -18.74
CA LEU A 664 -51.44 -32.84 -18.90
C LEU A 664 -51.01 -31.38 -19.14
N VAL A 665 -51.83 -30.58 -19.83
CA VAL A 665 -51.59 -29.12 -20.00
C VAL A 665 -51.83 -28.36 -18.70
N VAL A 666 -52.88 -28.68 -17.94
CA VAL A 666 -53.16 -28.02 -16.65
C VAL A 666 -52.05 -28.27 -15.62
N ASP A 667 -51.58 -29.51 -15.50
CA ASP A 667 -50.56 -29.87 -14.49
C ASP A 667 -49.19 -29.24 -14.80
N VAL A 668 -48.83 -29.08 -16.08
CA VAL A 668 -47.64 -28.31 -16.50
C VAL A 668 -47.80 -26.82 -16.19
N HIS A 669 -48.97 -26.24 -16.44
CA HIS A 669 -49.22 -24.81 -16.17
C HIS A 669 -49.18 -24.48 -14.68
N LEU A 670 -49.73 -25.37 -13.83
CA LEU A 670 -49.71 -25.22 -12.37
C LEU A 670 -48.30 -25.31 -11.79
N ARG A 671 -47.44 -26.18 -12.35
CA ARG A 671 -46.02 -26.28 -11.98
C ARG A 671 -45.19 -25.06 -12.39
N LEU A 672 -45.51 -24.42 -13.52
CA LEU A 672 -44.86 -23.15 -13.91
C LEU A 672 -45.29 -21.98 -13.00
N HIS A 673 -46.57 -21.88 -12.63
CA HIS A 673 -47.05 -20.80 -11.76
C HIS A 673 -46.37 -20.84 -10.39
N ASN A 674 -46.28 -22.03 -9.78
CA ASN A 674 -45.61 -22.24 -8.48
C ASN A 674 -44.08 -22.04 -8.51
N GLN A 675 -43.44 -21.96 -9.69
CA GLN A 675 -42.03 -21.57 -9.82
C GLN A 675 -41.83 -20.05 -9.90
N LEU A 676 -42.87 -19.28 -10.25
CA LEU A 676 -42.76 -17.82 -10.48
C LEU A 676 -43.14 -16.96 -9.26
N GLU A 677 -44.00 -17.45 -8.35
CA GLU A 677 -44.38 -16.67 -7.16
C GLU A 677 -43.28 -16.55 -6.09
N PHE A 678 -42.20 -17.32 -6.18
CA PHE A 678 -41.08 -17.28 -5.22
C PHE A 678 -40.09 -16.10 -5.42
N GLN A 679 -40.48 -15.08 -6.20
CA GLN A 679 -39.65 -13.93 -6.57
C GLN A 679 -40.22 -12.55 -6.17
N GLN A 680 -41.37 -12.46 -5.47
CA GLN A 680 -42.11 -11.18 -5.36
C GLN A 680 -42.64 -10.77 -3.97
N ILE A 681 -42.01 -11.16 -2.84
CA ILE A 681 -42.34 -10.57 -1.52
C ILE A 681 -41.07 -10.18 -0.71
N ASN A 682 -40.52 -8.99 -0.99
CA ASN A 682 -40.35 -7.92 0.00
C ASN A 682 -39.59 -6.72 -0.58
N VAL A 683 -40.23 -5.55 -0.61
CA VAL A 683 -39.58 -4.26 -0.90
C VAL A 683 -39.67 -3.39 0.36
N ASN A 684 -38.63 -3.39 1.19
CA ASN A 684 -38.22 -2.31 2.12
C ASN A 684 -37.10 -2.76 3.09
N VAL A 685 -35.83 -2.76 2.67
CA VAL A 685 -34.66 -2.61 3.57
C VAL A 685 -33.51 -1.86 2.88
N ASP A 686 -33.79 -0.67 2.31
CA ASP A 686 -32.75 0.21 1.75
C ASP A 686 -31.93 0.90 2.85
N HIS A 687 -31.06 0.12 3.53
CA HIS A 687 -29.91 0.65 4.26
C HIS A 687 -28.82 -0.40 4.59
N LEU A 688 -29.14 -1.69 4.62
CA LEU A 688 -28.22 -2.75 5.12
C LEU A 688 -27.39 -3.44 4.02
N LEU A 689 -27.88 -3.54 2.79
CA LEU A 689 -27.20 -4.30 1.72
C LEU A 689 -25.86 -3.69 1.25
N ILE A 690 -25.59 -2.41 1.55
CA ILE A 690 -24.38 -1.73 1.06
C ILE A 690 -23.13 -2.25 1.76
N GLN A 691 -23.18 -2.58 3.06
CA GLN A 691 -22.00 -3.06 3.79
C GLN A 691 -21.59 -4.49 3.41
N GLU A 692 -22.53 -5.39 3.12
CA GLU A 692 -22.20 -6.78 2.73
C GLU A 692 -21.65 -6.86 1.29
N LEU A 693 -21.99 -5.93 0.40
CA LEU A 693 -21.38 -5.84 -0.92
C LEU A 693 -19.91 -5.38 -0.86
N GLU A 694 -19.56 -4.43 -0.01
CA GLU A 694 -18.16 -3.99 0.13
C GLU A 694 -17.26 -5.13 0.62
N VAL A 695 -17.72 -5.93 1.59
CA VAL A 695 -17.01 -7.12 2.09
C VAL A 695 -16.79 -8.15 0.96
N HIS A 696 -17.80 -8.43 0.14
CA HIS A 696 -17.66 -9.37 -0.98
C HIS A 696 -16.76 -8.84 -2.10
N VAL A 697 -16.84 -7.55 -2.44
CA VAL A 697 -15.96 -6.92 -3.44
C VAL A 697 -14.49 -6.94 -2.97
N GLN A 698 -14.24 -6.73 -1.68
CA GLN A 698 -12.88 -6.80 -1.12
C GLN A 698 -12.35 -8.24 -1.13
N HIS A 699 -13.17 -9.23 -0.75
CA HIS A 699 -12.78 -10.65 -0.79
C HIS A 699 -12.51 -11.16 -2.22
N ILE A 700 -13.20 -10.58 -3.23
CA ILE A 700 -12.93 -10.85 -4.66
C ILE A 700 -11.61 -10.20 -5.10
N ARG A 701 -11.28 -8.98 -4.64
CA ARG A 701 -9.98 -8.34 -4.88
C ARG A 701 -8.82 -9.15 -4.29
N GLU A 702 -8.93 -9.58 -3.04
CA GLU A 702 -7.90 -10.37 -2.37
C GLU A 702 -7.58 -11.68 -3.11
N LYS A 703 -8.62 -12.40 -3.55
CA LYS A 703 -8.51 -13.61 -4.38
C LYS A 703 -7.93 -13.35 -5.77
N ALA A 704 -8.22 -12.20 -6.39
CA ALA A 704 -7.62 -11.83 -7.67
C ALA A 704 -6.09 -11.62 -7.54
N CYS A 705 -5.64 -10.99 -6.44
CA CYS A 705 -4.22 -10.75 -6.19
C CYS A 705 -3.44 -12.04 -5.83
N THR A 706 -4.09 -13.10 -5.33
CA THR A 706 -3.40 -14.35 -4.97
C THR A 706 -3.04 -15.22 -6.19
N ILE A 707 -3.74 -15.10 -7.32
CA ILE A 707 -3.69 -16.09 -8.41
C ILE A 707 -2.68 -15.72 -9.52
N ASN A 708 -2.44 -14.43 -9.79
CA ASN A 708 -1.51 -14.01 -10.86
C ASN A 708 -0.89 -12.62 -10.59
N LEU A 709 -0.16 -12.48 -9.47
CA LEU A 709 0.37 -11.19 -9.02
C LEU A 709 1.39 -10.57 -10.00
N ILE A 710 2.16 -11.39 -10.73
CA ILE A 710 3.22 -10.95 -11.65
C ILE A 710 2.69 -10.06 -12.79
N ASN A 711 1.42 -10.23 -13.17
CA ASN A 711 0.79 -9.47 -14.27
C ASN A 711 -0.14 -8.35 -13.77
N GLN A 712 -0.11 -8.00 -12.48
CA GLN A 712 -0.99 -6.99 -11.87
C GLN A 712 -0.22 -5.73 -11.49
N SER A 713 -0.72 -4.57 -11.91
CA SER A 713 -0.15 -3.28 -11.52
C SER A 713 -0.34 -2.97 -10.03
N ASN A 714 0.46 -2.06 -9.49
CA ASN A 714 0.34 -1.62 -8.09
C ASN A 714 -0.97 -0.86 -7.79
N ILE A 715 -1.70 -0.42 -8.83
CA ILE A 715 -3.02 0.21 -8.75
C ILE A 715 -4.11 -0.85 -8.53
N THR A 716 -3.97 -2.04 -9.13
CA THR A 716 -4.94 -3.14 -8.99
C THR A 716 -4.68 -3.99 -7.74
N CYS A 717 -3.40 -4.28 -7.46
CA CYS A 717 -2.97 -5.06 -6.30
C CYS A 717 -1.79 -4.34 -5.62
N PRO A 718 -1.95 -3.83 -4.38
CA PRO A 718 -0.85 -3.21 -3.62
C PRO A 718 0.39 -4.09 -3.53
N CYS A 719 1.56 -3.48 -3.33
CA CYS A 719 2.82 -4.21 -3.15
C CYS A 719 2.81 -4.95 -1.81
N LEU A 720 3.13 -6.25 -1.81
CA LEU A 720 3.20 -7.05 -0.58
C LEU A 720 4.38 -6.60 0.30
N SER A 721 4.18 -6.61 1.62
CA SER A 721 5.20 -6.26 2.62
C SER A 721 6.30 -7.33 2.78
N THR A 722 6.11 -8.51 2.20
CA THR A 722 7.03 -9.65 2.17
C THR A 722 6.95 -10.35 0.81
N GLY A 723 8.08 -10.53 0.12
CA GLY A 723 8.20 -11.47 -1.01
C GLY A 723 7.40 -11.14 -2.27
N ASP A 724 7.06 -9.88 -2.55
CA ASP A 724 6.39 -9.50 -3.80
C ASP A 724 7.29 -9.77 -5.02
N PRO A 725 6.89 -10.62 -5.99
CA PRO A 725 7.70 -10.90 -7.18
C PRO A 725 7.85 -9.70 -8.13
N ARG A 726 7.13 -8.59 -7.90
CA ARG A 726 7.28 -7.32 -8.63
C ARG A 726 8.32 -6.38 -7.98
N ALA A 727 8.84 -6.71 -6.80
CA ALA A 727 9.80 -5.87 -6.07
C ALA A 727 11.10 -5.70 -6.88
N GLY A 728 11.48 -4.46 -7.17
CA GLY A 728 12.66 -4.13 -7.99
C GLY A 728 12.42 -4.16 -9.51
N LEU A 729 11.27 -4.64 -9.99
CA LEU A 729 10.89 -4.63 -11.41
C LEU A 729 10.15 -3.34 -11.83
N GLY A 730 10.43 -2.21 -11.16
CA GLY A 730 9.86 -0.90 -11.44
C GLY A 730 8.39 -0.70 -11.01
N GLN A 731 7.62 -1.77 -10.78
CA GLN A 731 6.23 -1.68 -10.32
C GLN A 731 6.10 -1.59 -8.79
N CYS A 732 7.01 -2.24 -8.06
CA CYS A 732 7.11 -2.17 -6.60
C CYS A 732 8.57 -1.87 -6.19
N PRO A 733 8.80 -1.13 -5.08
CA PRO A 733 10.15 -0.89 -4.57
C PRO A 733 10.90 -2.19 -4.31
N ALA A 734 12.22 -2.20 -4.53
CA ALA A 734 13.08 -3.30 -4.09
C ALA A 734 13.15 -3.34 -2.55
N TYR A 735 13.24 -4.53 -1.95
CA TYR A 735 13.45 -4.62 -0.50
C TYR A 735 14.86 -4.17 -0.11
N CYS A 736 14.97 -3.50 1.04
CA CYS A 736 16.25 -3.04 1.57
C CYS A 736 17.14 -4.21 2.02
N VAL A 737 18.43 -4.15 1.67
CA VAL A 737 19.45 -5.11 2.09
C VAL A 737 20.37 -4.44 3.10
N LYS A 738 20.69 -5.12 4.20
CA LYS A 738 21.58 -4.61 5.26
C LYS A 738 22.95 -4.26 4.68
N GLY A 739 23.40 -3.02 4.89
CA GLY A 739 24.64 -2.48 4.31
C GLY A 739 24.52 -1.89 2.90
N TYR A 740 23.37 -2.03 2.24
CA TYR A 740 23.06 -1.43 0.93
C TYR A 740 21.70 -0.70 0.95
N THR A 741 21.31 -0.16 2.10
CA THR A 741 20.11 0.66 2.26
C THR A 741 20.21 1.97 1.48
N ASN A 742 19.06 2.43 0.99
CA ASN A 742 18.91 3.73 0.37
C ASN A 742 17.50 4.28 0.68
N THR A 743 17.23 5.51 0.27
CA THR A 743 15.93 6.16 0.53
C THR A 743 14.76 5.47 -0.20
N THR A 744 15.01 4.79 -1.33
CA THR A 744 13.97 4.28 -2.24
C THR A 744 13.56 2.81 -2.03
N CYS A 745 14.33 2.01 -1.30
CA CYS A 745 13.98 0.61 -0.99
C CYS A 745 12.84 0.49 0.05
N ALA A 746 12.24 -0.69 0.22
CA ALA A 746 11.20 -0.97 1.23
C ALA A 746 11.71 -1.89 2.35
N CYS A 747 11.36 -1.59 3.60
CA CYS A 747 11.70 -2.45 4.74
C CYS A 747 10.74 -3.64 4.86
N ASN A 748 11.29 -4.84 4.90
CA ASN A 748 10.56 -6.11 4.86
C ASN A 748 10.12 -6.51 6.28
N ILE A 749 8.81 -6.74 6.48
CA ILE A 749 8.23 -7.06 7.80
C ILE A 749 8.67 -8.45 8.31
N GLY A 750 8.84 -9.42 7.40
CA GLY A 750 9.17 -10.82 7.71
C GLY A 750 10.66 -11.17 7.65
N SER A 751 11.55 -10.17 7.58
CA SER A 751 12.99 -10.42 7.41
C SER A 751 13.68 -10.75 8.74
N ILE A 752 13.94 -12.04 8.96
CA ILE A 752 14.68 -12.54 10.14
C ILE A 752 16.14 -12.05 10.21
N TYR A 753 16.76 -11.73 9.06
CA TYR A 753 18.14 -11.24 8.98
C TYR A 753 18.27 -9.73 9.04
N TYR A 754 17.19 -9.00 8.75
CA TYR A 754 17.17 -7.54 8.76
C TYR A 754 15.80 -7.02 9.22
N PRO A 755 15.54 -7.03 10.55
CA PRO A 755 14.23 -6.68 11.10
C PRO A 755 13.80 -5.27 10.73
N ILE A 756 12.49 -5.06 10.54
CA ILE A 756 11.93 -3.77 10.11
C ILE A 756 12.33 -2.58 11.01
N ALA A 757 12.48 -2.80 12.32
CA ALA A 757 12.95 -1.77 13.24
C ALA A 757 14.38 -1.28 12.91
N GLN A 758 15.30 -2.21 12.63
CA GLN A 758 16.68 -1.87 12.22
C GLN A 758 16.70 -1.24 10.84
N CYS A 759 15.94 -1.77 9.88
CA CYS A 759 15.87 -1.23 8.53
C CYS A 759 15.33 0.22 8.50
N ASN A 760 14.34 0.53 9.35
CA ASN A 760 13.82 1.89 9.50
C ASN A 760 14.83 2.82 10.20
N LEU A 761 15.59 2.33 11.19
CA LEU A 761 16.70 3.06 11.82
C LEU A 761 17.80 3.41 10.82
N ASP A 762 18.33 2.42 10.11
CA ASP A 762 19.39 2.60 9.11
C ASP A 762 18.95 3.57 7.99
N LYS A 763 17.67 3.52 7.59
CA LYS A 763 17.07 4.52 6.68
C LYS A 763 17.01 5.92 7.28
N LEU A 764 16.66 6.06 8.54
CA LEU A 764 16.57 7.36 9.22
C LEU A 764 17.96 8.00 9.34
N CYS A 765 18.98 7.21 9.66
CA CYS A 765 20.38 7.64 9.65
C CYS A 765 20.79 8.17 8.26
N LEU A 766 20.46 7.45 7.18
CA LEU A 766 20.75 7.88 5.80
C LEU A 766 20.08 9.19 5.35
N VAL A 767 19.01 9.63 6.03
CA VAL A 767 18.31 10.89 5.69
C VAL A 767 18.76 12.06 6.56
N ASP A 768 19.20 11.82 7.79
CA ASP A 768 19.51 12.88 8.76
C ASP A 768 20.76 12.60 9.61
N LEU A 769 21.86 12.20 8.95
CA LEU A 769 23.11 11.79 9.61
C LEU A 769 23.81 12.93 10.39
N ILE A 770 23.43 14.19 10.13
CA ILE A 770 24.06 15.39 10.73
C ILE A 770 23.49 15.75 12.11
N HIS A 771 22.29 15.29 12.45
CA HIS A 771 21.61 15.62 13.71
C HIS A 771 21.48 14.44 14.68
N GLN A 772 22.02 13.26 14.35
CA GLN A 772 21.90 12.05 15.16
C GLN A 772 23.22 11.62 15.82
N SER A 773 23.11 11.17 17.07
CA SER A 773 24.25 10.74 17.88
C SER A 773 24.84 9.41 17.41
N ILE A 774 26.13 9.20 17.69
CA ILE A 774 26.84 7.93 17.42
C ILE A 774 26.22 6.70 18.09
N ILE A 775 25.39 6.90 19.13
CA ILE A 775 24.64 5.85 19.84
C ILE A 775 23.44 5.38 19.01
N ASN A 776 22.78 6.30 18.29
CA ASN A 776 21.59 5.99 17.47
C ASN A 776 21.97 5.60 16.03
N CYS A 777 23.03 6.21 15.50
CA CYS A 777 23.54 5.99 14.15
C CYS A 777 25.07 5.76 14.19
N PRO A 778 25.54 4.51 14.23
CA PRO A 778 26.96 4.17 14.17
C PRO A 778 27.68 4.80 12.96
N CYS A 779 29.01 4.94 13.04
CA CYS A 779 29.81 5.41 11.91
C CYS A 779 29.71 4.42 10.72
N LEU A 780 29.46 4.93 9.52
CA LEU A 780 29.46 4.13 8.30
C LEU A 780 30.91 3.76 7.95
N MET A 781 31.17 2.50 7.60
CA MET A 781 32.53 2.00 7.29
C MET A 781 33.14 2.60 6.01
N LYS A 782 32.39 3.45 5.29
CA LYS A 782 32.83 4.15 4.09
C LYS A 782 31.97 5.39 3.85
N ASP A 783 32.61 6.47 3.40
CA ASP A 783 31.98 7.70 2.89
C ASP A 783 30.99 8.37 3.89
N ASP A 784 31.27 8.30 5.20
CA ASP A 784 30.51 9.00 6.25
C ASP A 784 30.83 10.52 6.21
N PRO A 785 29.83 11.42 6.07
CA PRO A 785 30.04 12.87 6.05
C PRO A 785 30.32 13.51 7.42
N ARG A 786 30.34 12.74 8.51
CA ARG A 786 30.77 13.22 9.83
C ARG A 786 32.31 13.22 9.88
N ASP A 787 32.89 14.30 10.41
CA ASP A 787 34.33 14.57 10.35
C ASP A 787 35.22 13.42 10.87
N GLU A 788 36.42 13.27 10.29
CA GLU A 788 37.36 12.17 10.60
C GLU A 788 37.73 12.07 12.09
N SER A 789 37.60 13.17 12.84
CA SER A 789 37.84 13.20 14.29
C SER A 789 36.85 12.37 15.12
N ILE A 790 35.67 12.04 14.59
CA ILE A 790 34.57 11.41 15.34
C ILE A 790 34.60 9.88 15.28
N CYS A 791 35.15 9.29 14.22
CA CYS A 791 34.96 7.87 13.88
C CYS A 791 36.22 6.98 13.97
N LYS A 792 37.34 7.46 14.54
CA LYS A 792 38.57 6.67 14.73
C LYS A 792 38.73 6.20 16.18
N SER A 793 38.58 4.90 16.42
CA SER A 793 39.09 4.23 17.62
C SER A 793 40.61 4.10 17.56
N SER A 794 41.29 4.21 18.70
CA SER A 794 42.74 4.09 18.81
C SER A 794 43.21 2.63 18.76
N ASP A 795 43.90 2.24 17.69
CA ASP A 795 44.66 0.99 17.65
C ASP A 795 45.73 0.98 18.75
N SER A 796 45.96 -0.20 19.35
CA SER A 796 46.97 -0.41 20.41
C SER A 796 47.86 -1.59 20.03
N ASP A 797 49.13 -1.30 19.76
CA ASP A 797 50.13 -2.25 19.25
C ASP A 797 50.86 -2.95 20.42
N PRO A 798 50.91 -4.30 20.49
CA PRO A 798 51.49 -5.03 21.63
C PRO A 798 52.92 -5.52 21.39
N THR A 799 53.83 -5.32 22.35
CA THR A 799 55.15 -6.00 22.35
C THR A 799 55.80 -6.09 23.76
N ASP A 800 55.67 -7.27 24.41
CA ASP A 800 56.72 -8.06 25.12
C ASP A 800 57.67 -7.45 26.21
N PRO A 801 58.25 -8.27 27.14
CA PRO A 801 57.67 -9.33 28.00
C PRO A 801 58.30 -9.40 29.45
N ILE A 802 58.11 -10.53 30.19
CA ILE A 802 58.83 -11.01 31.42
C ILE A 802 58.28 -10.48 32.79
N ILE A 803 57.50 -11.23 33.61
CA ILE A 803 57.74 -12.47 34.44
C ILE A 803 58.35 -12.16 35.85
N PRO A 804 57.98 -12.81 37.00
CA PRO A 804 57.18 -14.05 37.21
C PRO A 804 55.97 -13.99 38.20
N ASP A 805 55.20 -15.09 38.20
CA ASP A 805 54.17 -15.55 39.18
C ASP A 805 54.84 -16.34 40.36
N PRO A 806 54.20 -16.65 41.52
CA PRO A 806 53.19 -17.73 41.64
C PRO A 806 52.02 -17.49 42.62
N SER A 807 50.79 -17.91 42.26
CA SER A 807 49.99 -18.87 43.08
C SER A 807 48.62 -19.26 42.47
N GLU A 808 48.48 -20.57 42.19
CA GLU A 808 47.33 -21.48 42.39
C GLU A 808 45.91 -20.91 42.74
N LYS A 809 44.78 -21.45 42.22
CA LYS A 809 44.53 -22.77 41.59
C LYS A 809 43.18 -22.76 40.83
N ASP A 810 43.06 -23.54 39.76
CA ASP A 810 41.80 -23.98 39.13
C ASP A 810 41.57 -25.49 39.45
N PRO A 811 40.36 -26.08 39.22
CA PRO A 811 40.24 -26.93 38.03
C PRO A 811 38.83 -27.08 37.38
N GLU A 812 38.86 -27.05 36.04
CA GLU A 812 38.26 -28.01 35.09
C GLU A 812 36.73 -28.15 34.84
N THR A 813 36.47 -28.48 33.58
CA THR A 813 35.19 -28.70 32.87
C THR A 813 34.71 -30.15 32.95
N GLU A 814 33.38 -30.35 32.96
CA GLU A 814 32.57 -31.33 32.18
C GLU A 814 31.14 -31.28 32.77
N GLN A 815 30.00 -31.40 32.06
CA GLN A 815 29.62 -31.95 30.76
C GLN A 815 29.59 -33.49 30.64
N GLU A 816 28.71 -34.12 31.43
CA GLU A 816 28.16 -35.45 31.08
C GLU A 816 26.76 -35.38 30.44
N GLN A 817 26.45 -36.42 29.66
CA GLN A 817 25.12 -36.72 29.12
C GLN A 817 24.68 -38.15 29.52
N ARG A 818 23.37 -38.42 29.38
CA ARG A 818 22.74 -39.73 29.10
C ARG A 818 22.70 -40.81 30.20
N SER A 819 21.47 -41.18 30.54
CA SER A 819 20.85 -42.45 30.10
C SER A 819 19.33 -42.19 29.96
N GLY A 820 18.52 -42.75 29.06
CA GLY A 820 18.44 -44.10 28.49
C GLY A 820 17.16 -44.77 29.07
N SER A 821 16.19 -45.30 28.33
CA SER A 821 16.29 -46.08 27.09
C SER A 821 14.92 -46.24 26.37
N LYS A 822 14.94 -46.91 25.20
CA LYS A 822 13.82 -47.57 24.48
C LYS A 822 12.80 -46.72 23.69
N GLN A 823 13.21 -46.50 22.44
CA GLN A 823 12.43 -46.66 21.21
C GLN A 823 11.23 -47.63 21.26
N ASP A 824 10.13 -47.21 20.63
CA ASP A 824 9.12 -48.02 19.91
C ASP A 824 8.58 -47.17 18.74
N ASP A 825 8.00 -47.79 17.70
CA ASP A 825 7.62 -47.12 16.45
C ASP A 825 6.30 -46.31 16.56
N GLU A 826 6.24 -45.10 15.97
CA GLU A 826 4.94 -44.51 15.60
C GLU A 826 4.90 -43.92 14.16
N LYS A 827 3.84 -44.34 13.48
CA LYS A 827 3.59 -44.19 12.04
C LYS A 827 2.89 -42.86 11.75
N LYS A 828 3.67 -41.83 11.38
CA LYS A 828 3.12 -40.51 11.00
C LYS A 828 2.12 -40.65 9.86
N THR A 829 0.84 -40.42 10.16
CA THR A 829 -0.26 -40.54 9.21
C THR A 829 -0.52 -39.18 8.56
N GLU A 830 -0.25 -39.08 7.26
CA GLU A 830 -0.69 -37.92 6.47
C GLU A 830 -2.21 -37.96 6.31
N LYS A 831 -2.86 -36.80 6.46
CA LYS A 831 -4.32 -36.66 6.36
C LYS A 831 -4.65 -35.85 5.10
N GLU A 832 -5.47 -36.42 4.22
CA GLU A 832 -5.85 -35.78 2.96
C GLU A 832 -6.63 -34.47 3.17
N GLU A 833 -6.27 -33.44 2.40
CA GLU A 833 -7.20 -32.41 1.94
C GLU A 833 -7.06 -32.21 0.42
N SER A 834 -8.08 -31.59 -0.21
CA SER A 834 -8.13 -31.22 -1.64
C SER A 834 -8.17 -32.37 -2.69
N LYS A 835 -9.32 -33.03 -2.80
CA LYS A 835 -9.75 -33.75 -4.03
C LYS A 835 -11.16 -33.34 -4.50
N THR A 836 -11.45 -32.04 -4.50
CA THR A 836 -12.77 -31.49 -4.89
C THR A 836 -12.79 -30.72 -6.22
N PHE A 837 -11.65 -30.31 -6.79
CA PHE A 837 -11.63 -29.48 -8.00
C PHE A 837 -12.00 -30.22 -9.31
N ASN A 838 -11.60 -31.48 -9.49
CA ASN A 838 -11.88 -32.22 -10.74
C ASN A 838 -13.36 -32.61 -10.93
N LYS A 839 -14.21 -32.54 -9.89
CA LYS A 839 -15.63 -32.91 -10.00
C LYS A 839 -16.51 -31.75 -10.51
N ILE A 840 -16.08 -30.50 -10.30
CA ILE A 840 -16.81 -29.30 -10.73
C ILE A 840 -16.58 -29.02 -12.22
N TRP A 841 -15.37 -29.23 -12.73
CA TRP A 841 -15.05 -28.97 -14.14
C TRP A 841 -15.84 -29.89 -15.11
N ILE A 842 -16.07 -31.15 -14.71
CA ILE A 842 -16.90 -32.10 -15.46
C ILE A 842 -18.36 -31.62 -15.55
N ILE A 843 -18.91 -31.02 -14.48
CA ILE A 843 -20.29 -30.50 -14.48
C ILE A 843 -20.44 -29.35 -15.49
N PHE A 844 -19.47 -28.42 -15.55
CA PHE A 844 -19.50 -27.35 -16.55
C PHE A 844 -19.36 -27.87 -18.00
N ILE A 845 -18.53 -28.89 -18.24
CA ILE A 845 -18.44 -29.53 -19.56
C ILE A 845 -19.77 -30.20 -19.95
N VAL A 846 -20.40 -30.94 -19.03
CA VAL A 846 -21.69 -31.61 -19.29
C VAL A 846 -22.80 -30.58 -19.55
N ILE A 847 -22.89 -29.50 -18.77
CA ILE A 847 -23.86 -28.42 -19.00
C ILE A 847 -23.60 -27.73 -20.35
N GLY A 848 -22.33 -27.48 -20.70
CA GLY A 848 -21.95 -26.91 -22.00
C GLY A 848 -22.35 -27.81 -23.18
N ILE A 849 -22.14 -29.12 -23.08
CA ILE A 849 -22.56 -30.10 -24.09
C ILE A 849 -24.09 -30.14 -24.22
N PHE A 850 -24.83 -30.11 -23.10
CA PHE A 850 -26.30 -30.05 -23.15
C PHE A 850 -26.81 -28.72 -23.75
N ALA A 851 -26.16 -27.59 -23.48
CA ALA A 851 -26.52 -26.31 -24.09
C ALA A 851 -26.28 -26.31 -25.60
N VAL A 852 -25.14 -26.83 -26.07
CA VAL A 852 -24.85 -26.98 -27.51
C VAL A 852 -25.82 -27.97 -28.17
N ALA A 853 -26.12 -29.10 -27.53
CA ALA A 853 -27.10 -30.06 -28.02
C ALA A 853 -28.51 -29.43 -28.13
N ALA A 854 -28.94 -28.66 -27.13
CA ALA A 854 -30.21 -27.93 -27.17
C ALA A 854 -30.25 -26.91 -28.32
N ILE A 855 -29.18 -26.15 -28.54
CA ILE A 855 -29.08 -25.21 -29.67
C ILE A 855 -29.13 -25.94 -31.02
N VAL A 856 -28.46 -27.08 -31.16
CA VAL A 856 -28.52 -27.92 -32.37
C VAL A 856 -29.92 -28.47 -32.60
N ILE A 857 -30.61 -28.95 -31.55
CA ILE A 857 -31.98 -29.45 -31.64
C ILE A 857 -32.97 -28.33 -31.99
N ILE A 858 -32.83 -27.13 -31.40
CA ILE A 858 -33.64 -25.96 -31.73
C ILE A 858 -33.43 -25.53 -33.20
N ASN A 859 -32.19 -25.57 -33.69
CA ASN A 859 -31.87 -25.25 -35.08
C ASN A 859 -32.37 -26.31 -36.07
N ASP A 860 -32.33 -27.60 -35.72
CA ASP A 860 -32.90 -28.69 -36.51
C ASP A 860 -34.44 -28.62 -36.57
N LEU A 861 -35.10 -28.28 -35.46
CA LEU A 861 -36.54 -28.02 -35.40
C LEU A 861 -36.94 -26.80 -36.24
N ASN A 862 -36.22 -25.68 -36.14
CA ASN A 862 -36.44 -24.49 -36.97
C ASN A 862 -36.17 -24.76 -38.47
N SER A 863 -35.20 -25.61 -38.79
CA SER A 863 -34.91 -26.08 -40.15
C SER A 863 -36.07 -26.92 -40.72
N LYS A 864 -36.64 -27.83 -39.91
CA LYS A 864 -37.74 -28.71 -40.31
C LYS A 864 -39.10 -28.01 -40.44
N LEU A 865 -39.27 -26.83 -39.83
CA LEU A 865 -40.48 -26.02 -39.94
C LEU A 865 -40.60 -25.22 -41.26
N ASN A 866 -39.58 -25.19 -42.12
CA ASN A 866 -39.55 -24.35 -43.33
C ASN A 866 -39.10 -25.06 -44.62
N LYS A 867 -39.84 -26.09 -45.07
CA LYS A 867 -39.88 -26.48 -46.50
C LYS A 867 -41.10 -27.33 -46.87
N PRO A 868 -41.75 -27.09 -48.03
CA PRO A 868 -42.91 -27.87 -48.49
C PRO A 868 -42.52 -29.20 -49.17
N GLU A 869 -43.47 -30.13 -49.23
CA GLU A 869 -43.31 -31.49 -49.78
C GLU A 869 -43.01 -31.55 -51.29
N LYS A 870 -42.28 -32.60 -51.72
CA LYS A 870 -42.62 -33.40 -52.94
C LYS A 870 -41.84 -34.72 -53.09
N GLN A 871 -42.61 -35.82 -53.14
CA GLN A 871 -42.48 -37.02 -54.02
C GLN A 871 -41.20 -37.92 -54.04
N SER A 872 -41.46 -39.24 -53.91
CA SER A 872 -40.94 -40.36 -54.75
C SER A 872 -39.68 -41.20 -54.36
N ALA A 873 -39.94 -42.37 -53.72
CA ALA A 873 -39.56 -43.76 -54.10
C ALA A 873 -38.09 -44.29 -54.27
N SER A 874 -37.93 -45.56 -53.83
CA SER A 874 -36.95 -46.64 -54.13
C SER A 874 -35.48 -46.63 -53.60
N GLU A 875 -35.10 -47.78 -53.00
CA GLU A 875 -33.89 -48.63 -53.22
C GLU A 875 -32.44 -48.03 -53.20
N LEU A 876 -31.33 -48.75 -52.94
CA LEU A 876 -31.00 -50.01 -52.23
C LEU A 876 -29.48 -50.02 -51.86
N LEU A 877 -28.98 -51.14 -51.29
CA LEU A 877 -27.57 -51.50 -50.97
C LEU A 877 -26.48 -51.12 -52.01
N GLN A 878 -25.21 -50.89 -51.56
CA GLN A 878 -24.05 -51.82 -51.73
C GLN A 878 -22.62 -51.17 -51.52
N LYS A 879 -21.82 -51.75 -50.61
CA LYS A 879 -20.31 -51.90 -50.46
C LYS A 879 -19.30 -50.81 -50.94
N VAL A 880 -18.24 -50.43 -50.19
CA VAL A 880 -17.03 -51.16 -49.66
C VAL A 880 -16.04 -51.60 -50.76
N ILE A 881 -14.70 -51.51 -50.66
CA ILE A 881 -13.79 -51.41 -49.47
C ILE A 881 -13.34 -49.95 -49.14
N VAL A 882 -12.12 -49.49 -48.74
CA VAL A 882 -10.70 -49.96 -48.73
C VAL A 882 -9.96 -49.55 -47.42
N GLU A 883 -8.81 -50.19 -47.19
CA GLU A 883 -7.79 -50.19 -46.11
C GLU A 883 -6.80 -49.00 -46.02
N PRO A 884 -5.87 -48.92 -45.02
CA PRO A 884 -5.82 -49.39 -43.60
C PRO A 884 -5.25 -48.24 -42.67
N PRO A 885 -4.36 -48.38 -41.64
CA PRO A 885 -3.98 -49.50 -40.74
C PRO A 885 -3.84 -49.19 -39.21
N ASP A 886 -3.76 -50.27 -38.42
CA ASP A 886 -2.92 -50.57 -37.22
C ASP A 886 -3.17 -50.11 -35.75
N LYS A 887 -3.11 -51.14 -34.89
CA LYS A 887 -2.79 -51.25 -33.43
C LYS A 887 -3.74 -50.77 -32.31
N GLN A 888 -4.07 -51.74 -31.44
CA GLN A 888 -4.83 -51.63 -30.18
C GLN A 888 -4.53 -52.85 -29.25
N TYR A 889 -5.08 -52.83 -28.02
CA TYR A 889 -5.15 -53.87 -26.96
C TYR A 889 -3.88 -54.13 -26.11
N GLN A 890 -3.89 -54.18 -24.76
CA GLN A 890 -4.63 -55.00 -23.73
C GLN A 890 -4.05 -56.43 -23.58
N SER A 891 -4.11 -57.13 -22.43
CA SER A 891 -4.86 -56.92 -21.16
C SER A 891 -4.14 -57.57 -19.93
N SER A 892 -4.88 -57.76 -18.82
CA SER A 892 -4.52 -58.49 -17.57
C SER A 892 -4.20 -60.00 -17.79
N LEU A 893 -3.88 -60.88 -16.80
CA LEU A 893 -4.19 -60.97 -15.35
C LEU A 893 -3.16 -61.91 -14.62
N GLU A 894 -3.32 -62.08 -13.29
CA GLU A 894 -2.76 -63.08 -12.32
C GLU A 894 -2.04 -64.35 -12.85
N SER A 895 -0.97 -64.90 -12.23
CA SER A 895 -1.11 -65.73 -11.00
C SER A 895 0.21 -66.26 -10.34
N ILE A 896 0.28 -66.20 -8.99
CA ILE A 896 0.63 -67.28 -8.02
C ILE A 896 1.99 -68.07 -8.10
N ASN A 897 2.79 -67.92 -7.01
CA ASN A 897 3.68 -68.90 -6.31
C ASN A 897 5.20 -69.15 -6.61
N THR A 898 5.90 -69.35 -5.47
CA THR A 898 7.05 -70.25 -5.15
C THR A 898 8.45 -70.08 -5.77
N GLY A 899 9.41 -69.70 -4.91
CA GLY A 899 10.42 -70.66 -4.40
C GLY A 899 11.89 -70.49 -4.81
N GLY A 900 12.82 -70.65 -3.86
CA GLY A 900 14.29 -70.62 -4.04
C GLY A 900 14.97 -69.47 -3.27
N ILE A 901 15.99 -69.59 -2.39
CA ILE A 901 17.09 -70.58 -2.19
C ILE A 901 18.06 -70.51 -3.40
N LYS A 902 19.34 -70.09 -3.31
CA LYS A 902 20.40 -70.20 -2.24
C LYS A 902 21.40 -69.00 -2.27
N GLU A 903 22.22 -68.74 -1.23
CA GLU A 903 23.70 -68.98 -1.12
C GLU A 903 24.51 -68.78 -2.43
N ASP A 904 25.71 -68.19 -2.46
CA ASP A 904 26.61 -67.65 -1.40
C ASP A 904 27.52 -66.54 -2.02
N GLU A 905 28.62 -65.97 -1.48
CA GLU A 905 29.54 -66.31 -0.36
C GLU A 905 30.13 -65.02 0.27
N SER A 906 31.21 -65.15 1.05
CA SER A 906 32.09 -64.09 1.58
C SER A 906 33.43 -64.09 0.76
N PRO A 907 34.68 -63.76 1.23
CA PRO A 907 35.18 -63.45 2.57
C PRO A 907 36.22 -62.30 2.74
N LYS A 908 36.56 -62.03 4.02
CA LYS A 908 37.90 -61.60 4.55
C LYS A 908 38.38 -60.15 4.30
N SER A 909 39.26 -59.57 5.15
CA SER A 909 39.94 -60.09 6.37
C SER A 909 40.44 -58.97 7.30
N GLU A 910 40.36 -59.24 8.62
CA GLU A 910 41.40 -58.93 9.65
C GLU A 910 41.70 -57.44 10.01
N ASN A 911 42.21 -57.09 11.20
CA ASN A 911 42.71 -57.93 12.32
C ASN A 911 42.37 -57.36 13.73
N SER A 912 42.72 -58.11 14.79
CA SER A 912 42.16 -57.99 16.15
C SER A 912 43.20 -57.71 17.27
N ASN A 913 42.77 -57.88 18.54
CA ASN A 913 43.52 -57.99 19.81
C ASN A 913 43.68 -56.66 20.60
N SER A 914 43.66 -56.61 21.93
CA SER A 914 43.60 -57.64 23.01
C SER A 914 42.76 -57.06 24.18
N SER A 915 41.94 -57.76 25.00
CA SER A 915 42.15 -58.97 25.83
C SER A 915 43.28 -58.81 26.88
N ASP A 916 43.12 -59.16 28.17
CA ASP A 916 41.96 -59.71 28.90
C ASP A 916 42.17 -59.65 30.44
N GLU A 917 41.26 -60.27 31.22
CA GLU A 917 41.38 -60.65 32.65
C GLU A 917 41.32 -59.56 33.76
N LEU A 918 40.86 -59.84 35.00
CA LEU A 918 39.75 -60.70 35.49
C LEU A 918 39.52 -60.42 37.01
N LYS A 919 38.33 -60.77 37.56
CA LYS A 919 38.01 -60.95 39.01
C LYS A 919 38.01 -59.67 39.88
N ASN A 920 37.27 -59.57 41.00
CA ASN A 920 36.03 -60.21 41.49
C ASN A 920 35.51 -59.38 42.71
N LYS A 921 34.27 -59.67 43.16
CA LYS A 921 33.57 -59.30 44.43
C LYS A 921 34.44 -58.82 45.63
N ASP A 922 33.93 -58.00 46.57
CA ASP A 922 32.71 -58.26 47.36
C ASP A 922 32.10 -57.03 48.12
N ASN A 923 31.05 -57.27 48.91
CA ASN A 923 30.19 -56.31 49.62
C ASN A 923 30.81 -55.65 50.88
N GLN A 924 30.39 -54.41 51.22
CA GLN A 924 29.64 -54.20 52.49
C GLN A 924 28.92 -52.84 52.71
N VAL A 925 27.80 -52.98 53.43
CA VAL A 925 26.88 -52.00 54.02
C VAL A 925 27.52 -51.07 55.07
N LYS A 926 27.05 -49.81 55.16
CA LYS A 926 26.73 -49.16 56.46
C LYS A 926 25.91 -47.85 56.33
N ASP A 927 24.95 -47.71 57.23
CA ASP A 927 24.17 -46.50 57.53
C ASP A 927 24.92 -45.57 58.51
N ILE A 928 24.46 -44.31 58.64
CA ILE A 928 24.12 -43.63 59.92
C ILE A 928 23.63 -42.18 59.67
N GLU A 929 22.82 -41.67 60.60
CA GLU A 929 22.13 -40.36 60.57
C GLU A 929 22.98 -39.19 61.14
N SER A 930 22.46 -37.96 60.93
CA SER A 930 22.31 -36.88 61.94
C SER A 930 23.12 -35.59 61.77
N SER A 931 22.37 -34.48 61.78
CA SER A 931 22.78 -33.09 62.08
C SER A 931 23.71 -32.36 61.08
N GLU A 932 23.57 -31.05 60.85
CA GLU A 932 22.63 -30.04 61.41
C GLU A 932 21.63 -29.50 60.36
#